data_AF-A0A835K1K3-F1
#
_entry.id   AF-A0A835K1K3-F1
#
_cell.length_a   1.000
_cell.length_b   1.000
_cell.length_c   1.000
_cell.angle_alpha   90.00
_cell.angle_beta   90.00
_cell.angle_gamma   90.00
#
_symmetry.space_group_name_H-M   'P 1'
#
loop_
_entity.id
_entity.type
_entity.pdbx_description
1 polymer ?
#
loop_
_entity_poly.entity_id
_entity_poly.type
_entity_poly.pdbx_seq_one_letter_code
_entity_poly.pdbx_strand_id
1 'polypeptide(L)'
;MSDAVEFCTTDVKLGREDRPGIAAEAEPETIVRGAVVAELSDTKLRFLNILANMCSGSGGSNSQGIINCEDLVSKDGGDYKNEDAMRVGEEALSLAKIAFPIIMTTLLIFSRSIISMLYLGYLGKNELAGGSLALGFANITGLSVLKGLAMGMDPICGQAYGAKRWSVLGQTYQKTLCLLVLVSIPISFLWINVEPIFIRLGQDPDISHVAKVYLTFSIPELIGQAVLHPMRSFLRTQGLTAPLTIAAVGALILHTPINYFFVIYLKMGVKGVGLALACNTLNLNLGLLIYVTVSETPLKPWHGASALSIFQGWRPLLSLALPSVISVCLEWWWYEIMLFLCGLLRNPKASVAATGILIQTAGIIYSFPFSLSIGVSTRVGHALGAGQPSRAQWTTIIGICLAFTFGLSASVITAALKSVWGKLYTDEPQILDLISTGLPLLGLCELANSPQTAACGVLTGTARPKEGARINLCSFYFVGLPVAILLTFKCKIGFPGLWLGLLAAQICCLCMMLYTVTRTDWRYQAIRAEELTAAVGDNAVLVKNKRPSMIHMQLAVFFLGIQDIRMVIDALTHIGTFTSPWMPVVRRENWPSFVDIGAPVRPNADGQEQTVVPNAEQNTVIRHTKNNSLLCLMPKNPISLMCLTLVNNNSSPLCKSPNRNKIMP
;
A
#
# COMPACT_ATOMS: atom_id res chain seq x y z
N MET A 1 -2.12 -22.34 33.88
CA MET A 1 -3.53 -21.87 33.88
C MET A 1 -4.24 -22.50 35.07
N SER A 2 -3.73 -22.23 36.28
CA SER A 2 -4.27 -22.73 37.55
C SER A 2 -4.29 -21.57 38.56
N ASP A 3 -3.16 -20.88 38.65
CA ASP A 3 -2.83 -19.90 39.69
C ASP A 3 -3.34 -18.48 39.37
N ALA A 4 -4.43 -18.38 38.59
CA ALA A 4 -5.05 -17.13 38.14
C ALA A 4 -6.53 -17.02 38.53
N VAL A 5 -7.07 -18.02 39.25
CA VAL A 5 -8.50 -18.07 39.67
C VAL A 5 -8.67 -17.69 41.14
N GLU A 6 -7.65 -17.89 41.98
CA GLU A 6 -7.73 -17.78 43.44
C GLU A 6 -7.89 -16.34 43.98
N PHE A 7 -7.68 -15.32 43.13
CA PHE A 7 -7.78 -13.90 43.51
C PHE A 7 -9.19 -13.29 43.31
N CYS A 8 -10.24 -14.10 43.16
CA CYS A 8 -11.63 -13.63 42.96
C CYS A 8 -12.67 -14.29 43.88
N THR A 9 -12.25 -15.07 44.88
CA THR A 9 -13.13 -15.88 45.74
C THR A 9 -13.12 -15.49 47.23
N THR A 10 -12.44 -14.40 47.60
CA THR A 10 -11.99 -14.18 49.00
C THR A 10 -12.59 -12.93 49.69
N ASP A 11 -13.45 -12.16 49.01
CA ASP A 11 -14.08 -10.93 49.57
C ASP A 11 -15.59 -11.07 49.89
N VAL A 12 -16.17 -12.27 49.81
CA VAL A 12 -17.60 -12.50 50.12
C VAL A 12 -17.77 -13.49 51.28
N LYS A 13 -17.14 -13.20 52.43
CA LYS A 13 -17.35 -13.98 53.67
C LYS A 13 -16.95 -13.29 54.98
N LEU A 14 -17.60 -12.18 55.33
CA LEU A 14 -17.66 -11.66 56.71
C LEU A 14 -18.94 -10.83 56.89
N GLY A 15 -19.52 -10.82 58.11
CA GLY A 15 -20.64 -9.94 58.47
C GLY A 15 -22.04 -10.41 58.07
N ARG A 16 -22.56 -11.47 58.72
CA ARG A 16 -24.00 -11.76 58.78
C ARG A 16 -24.48 -11.60 60.23
N GLU A 17 -24.94 -10.41 60.58
CA GLU A 17 -25.63 -10.13 61.85
C GLU A 17 -26.99 -9.46 61.56
N ASP A 18 -28.00 -9.81 62.36
CA ASP A 18 -29.38 -9.40 62.11
C ASP A 18 -29.70 -8.01 62.68
N ARG A 19 -30.15 -7.08 61.81
CA ARG A 19 -30.96 -5.91 62.21
C ARG A 19 -32.03 -5.61 61.15
N PRO A 20 -33.28 -5.33 61.54
CA PRO A 20 -34.33 -4.96 60.60
C PRO A 20 -34.32 -3.46 60.30
N GLY A 21 -34.56 -3.12 59.03
CA GLY A 21 -35.02 -1.79 58.59
C GLY A 21 -33.93 -0.77 58.24
N ILE A 22 -33.82 -0.51 56.93
CA ILE A 22 -33.81 0.82 56.27
C ILE A 22 -33.56 0.54 54.78
N ALA A 23 -34.40 1.10 53.90
CA ALA A 23 -34.15 1.06 52.46
C ALA A 23 -33.13 2.16 52.10
N ALA A 24 -32.06 1.79 51.41
CA ALA A 24 -31.09 2.73 50.86
C ALA A 24 -31.11 2.63 49.33
N GLU A 25 -31.31 3.77 48.65
CA GLU A 25 -31.26 3.84 47.20
C GLU A 25 -29.81 3.70 46.71
N ALA A 26 -29.57 2.81 45.75
CA ALA A 26 -28.25 2.64 45.14
C ALA A 26 -28.09 3.64 43.98
N GLU A 27 -27.02 4.43 43.99
CA GLU A 27 -26.77 5.44 42.95
C GLU A 27 -26.66 4.83 41.54
N PRO A 28 -27.25 5.48 40.51
CA PRO A 28 -27.31 4.93 39.16
C PRO A 28 -25.94 4.73 38.50
N GLU A 29 -24.90 5.49 38.87
CA GLU A 29 -23.53 5.26 38.35
C GLU A 29 -23.01 3.85 38.68
N THR A 30 -23.29 3.35 39.89
CA THR A 30 -22.76 2.06 40.35
C THR A 30 -23.40 0.90 39.60
N ILE A 31 -24.72 0.97 39.37
CA ILE A 31 -25.48 -0.01 38.59
C ILE A 31 -25.02 0.01 37.12
N VAL A 32 -24.83 1.19 36.52
CA VAL A 32 -24.34 1.33 35.15
C VAL A 32 -22.92 0.78 35.00
N ARG A 33 -22.01 1.04 35.95
CA ARG A 33 -20.66 0.45 35.94
C ARG A 33 -20.70 -1.07 36.08
N GLY A 34 -21.53 -1.61 36.97
CA GLY A 34 -21.71 -3.06 37.14
C GLY A 34 -22.19 -3.74 35.85
N ALA A 35 -23.24 -3.20 35.24
CA ALA A 35 -23.78 -3.69 33.97
C ALA A 35 -22.74 -3.61 32.83
N VAL A 36 -22.04 -2.49 32.69
CA VAL A 36 -20.99 -2.31 31.65
C VAL A 36 -19.82 -3.27 31.84
N VAL A 37 -19.40 -3.55 33.08
CA VAL A 37 -18.33 -4.52 33.35
C VAL A 37 -18.78 -5.95 33.05
N ALA A 38 -20.01 -6.32 33.41
CA ALA A 38 -20.58 -7.64 33.08
C ALA A 38 -20.73 -7.84 31.55
N GLU A 39 -21.26 -6.84 30.84
CA GLU A 39 -21.43 -6.84 29.39
C GLU A 39 -20.08 -6.90 28.65
N LEU A 40 -19.04 -6.20 29.14
CA LEU A 40 -17.67 -6.32 28.64
C LEU A 40 -17.03 -7.69 28.93
N SER A 41 -17.44 -8.37 30.00
CA SER A 41 -16.93 -9.69 30.38
C SER A 41 -17.49 -10.77 29.45
N ASP A 42 -18.82 -10.87 29.38
CA ASP A 42 -19.51 -11.86 28.55
C ASP A 42 -19.15 -11.69 27.07
N THR A 43 -19.12 -10.46 26.56
CA THR A 43 -18.76 -10.22 25.15
C THR A 43 -17.31 -10.61 24.82
N LYS A 44 -16.38 -10.49 25.78
CA LYS A 44 -15.01 -11.00 25.62
C LYS A 44 -14.94 -12.52 25.69
N LEU A 45 -15.68 -13.15 26.61
CA LEU A 45 -15.80 -14.61 26.66
C LEU A 45 -16.39 -15.17 25.37
N ARG A 46 -17.45 -14.56 24.81
CA ARG A 46 -18.02 -14.95 23.52
C ARG A 46 -17.00 -14.86 22.39
N PHE A 47 -16.24 -13.77 22.29
CA PHE A 47 -15.21 -13.63 21.26
C PHE A 47 -14.06 -14.66 21.44
N LEU A 48 -13.60 -14.87 22.67
CA LEU A 48 -12.55 -15.85 23.00
C LEU A 48 -13.03 -17.29 22.78
N ASN A 49 -14.28 -17.62 23.10
CA ASN A 49 -14.88 -18.94 22.85
C ASN A 49 -15.09 -19.20 21.36
N ILE A 50 -15.48 -18.19 20.57
CA ILE A 50 -15.53 -18.30 19.10
C ILE A 50 -14.13 -18.58 18.52
N LEU A 51 -13.10 -17.86 18.98
CA LEU A 51 -11.72 -18.15 18.58
C LEU A 51 -11.24 -19.53 19.04
N ALA A 52 -11.49 -19.90 20.30
CA ALA A 52 -11.10 -21.20 20.86
C ALA A 52 -11.76 -22.36 20.11
N ASN A 53 -13.07 -22.29 19.86
CA ASN A 53 -13.79 -23.31 19.10
C ASN A 53 -13.31 -23.41 17.64
N MET A 54 -12.87 -22.30 17.01
CA MET A 54 -12.24 -22.34 15.68
C MET A 54 -10.82 -22.94 15.70
N CYS A 55 -10.09 -22.83 16.82
CA CYS A 55 -8.80 -23.51 17.01
C CYS A 55 -8.96 -25.00 17.38
N SER A 56 -10.04 -25.39 18.05
CA SER A 56 -10.30 -26.74 18.57
C SER A 56 -10.94 -27.69 17.53
N GLY A 57 -10.40 -27.70 16.32
CA GLY A 57 -10.96 -28.40 15.16
C GLY A 57 -10.65 -29.90 15.03
N SER A 58 -10.75 -30.71 16.09
CA SER A 58 -10.84 -32.19 15.98
C SER A 58 -11.14 -32.89 17.32
N GLY A 59 -11.93 -33.98 17.26
CA GLY A 59 -11.99 -35.02 18.30
C GLY A 59 -13.02 -34.79 19.40
N GLY A 60 -14.02 -35.67 19.49
CA GLY A 60 -14.95 -35.78 20.62
C GLY A 60 -15.01 -37.19 21.18
N SER A 61 -15.28 -37.34 22.47
CA SER A 61 -15.78 -38.57 23.09
C SER A 61 -16.42 -38.31 24.45
N ASN A 62 -17.36 -39.19 24.80
CA ASN A 62 -18.30 -39.16 25.92
C ASN A 62 -17.71 -38.89 27.32
N SER A 63 -18.53 -38.26 28.16
CA SER A 63 -18.73 -38.66 29.56
C SER A 63 -20.19 -38.44 29.95
N GLN A 64 -20.80 -39.36 30.70
CA GLN A 64 -22.20 -39.29 31.15
C GLN A 64 -22.24 -38.93 32.65
N GLY A 65 -23.10 -37.98 33.02
CA GLY A 65 -23.36 -37.60 34.42
C GLY A 65 -24.72 -36.92 34.55
N ILE A 66 -25.54 -37.38 35.49
CA ILE A 66 -26.98 -37.07 35.55
C ILE A 66 -27.26 -35.88 36.48
N ILE A 67 -27.80 -34.79 35.92
CA ILE A 67 -28.88 -33.98 36.52
C ILE A 67 -29.83 -33.60 35.39
N ASN A 68 -31.15 -33.76 35.60
CA ASN A 68 -32.15 -33.51 34.57
C ASN A 68 -32.67 -32.06 34.62
N CYS A 69 -32.46 -31.29 33.55
CA CYS A 69 -32.77 -29.85 33.46
C CYS A 69 -33.41 -29.44 32.11
N GLU A 70 -33.96 -30.38 31.32
CA GLU A 70 -34.37 -30.10 29.93
C GLU A 70 -35.66 -29.27 29.77
N ASP A 71 -36.52 -29.20 30.81
CA ASP A 71 -37.81 -28.52 30.78
C ASP A 71 -37.76 -26.98 30.95
N LEU A 72 -36.59 -26.38 31.18
CA LEU A 72 -36.43 -24.91 31.38
C LEU A 72 -35.52 -24.20 30.39
N VAL A 73 -34.98 -24.90 29.37
CA VAL A 73 -34.02 -24.33 28.39
C VAL A 73 -34.49 -24.47 26.94
N SER A 74 -35.48 -25.33 26.68
CA SER A 74 -35.82 -25.85 25.36
C SER A 74 -36.69 -24.97 24.45
N LYS A 75 -37.24 -23.83 24.93
CA LYS A 75 -38.05 -22.90 24.11
C LYS A 75 -37.30 -21.65 23.66
N ASP A 76 -36.82 -20.82 24.59
CA ASP A 76 -36.18 -19.54 24.22
C ASP A 76 -34.83 -19.72 23.52
N GLY A 77 -34.07 -20.77 23.88
CA GLY A 77 -32.75 -21.05 23.33
C GLY A 77 -32.71 -21.43 21.84
N GLY A 78 -33.87 -21.65 21.21
CA GLY A 78 -34.00 -21.85 19.77
C GLY A 78 -34.07 -20.54 18.98
N ASP A 79 -34.89 -19.59 19.45
CA ASP A 79 -35.22 -18.39 18.69
C ASP A 79 -34.03 -17.39 18.65
N TYR A 80 -33.36 -17.17 19.79
CA TYR A 80 -32.13 -16.36 19.84
C TYR A 80 -31.01 -16.90 18.94
N LYS A 81 -30.86 -18.23 18.81
CA LYS A 81 -29.88 -18.83 17.90
C LYS A 81 -30.23 -18.59 16.44
N ASN A 82 -31.52 -18.59 16.11
CA ASN A 82 -32.01 -18.34 14.76
C ASN A 82 -31.83 -16.86 14.39
N GLU A 83 -32.12 -15.93 15.32
CA GLU A 83 -31.92 -14.50 15.10
C GLU A 83 -30.44 -14.14 14.91
N ASP A 84 -29.54 -14.63 15.76
CA ASP A 84 -28.10 -14.38 15.60
C ASP A 84 -27.53 -15.04 14.32
N ALA A 85 -27.99 -16.24 13.94
CA ALA A 85 -27.61 -16.84 12.66
C ALA A 85 -28.09 -16.02 11.45
N MET A 86 -29.32 -15.49 11.49
CA MET A 86 -29.86 -14.61 10.46
C MET A 86 -29.07 -13.30 10.36
N ARG A 87 -28.80 -12.63 11.49
CA ARG A 87 -27.96 -11.41 11.57
C ARG A 87 -26.55 -11.65 10.99
N VAL A 88 -25.94 -12.80 11.28
CA VAL A 88 -24.64 -13.19 10.71
C VAL A 88 -24.73 -13.35 9.18
N GLY A 89 -25.77 -14.02 8.68
CA GLY A 89 -26.01 -14.17 7.24
C GLY A 89 -26.23 -12.84 6.50
N GLU A 90 -27.01 -11.93 7.08
CA GLU A 90 -27.27 -10.60 6.49
C GLU A 90 -26.02 -9.72 6.40
N GLU A 91 -25.21 -9.67 7.46
CA GLU A 91 -23.99 -8.86 7.46
C GLU A 91 -22.90 -9.49 6.59
N ALA A 92 -22.79 -10.83 6.56
CA ALA A 92 -21.90 -11.54 5.63
C ALA A 92 -22.29 -11.30 4.17
N LEU A 93 -23.59 -11.36 3.83
CA LEU A 93 -24.11 -11.02 2.50
C LEU A 93 -23.87 -9.53 2.16
N SER A 94 -23.97 -8.64 3.14
CA SER A 94 -23.69 -7.20 2.98
C SER A 94 -22.21 -6.92 2.71
N LEU A 95 -21.31 -7.64 3.39
CA LEU A 95 -19.88 -7.63 3.10
C LEU A 95 -19.57 -8.20 1.71
N ALA A 96 -20.18 -9.33 1.34
CA ALA A 96 -19.99 -9.97 0.04
C ALA A 96 -20.44 -9.07 -1.14
N LYS A 97 -21.57 -8.36 -1.00
CA LYS A 97 -22.06 -7.37 -1.99
C LYS A 97 -21.06 -6.24 -2.26
N ILE A 98 -20.27 -5.84 -1.26
CA ILE A 98 -19.20 -4.84 -1.43
C ILE A 98 -17.92 -5.50 -1.97
N ALA A 99 -17.51 -6.64 -1.38
CA ALA A 99 -16.24 -7.28 -1.69
C ALA A 99 -16.18 -7.90 -3.09
N PHE A 100 -17.20 -8.61 -3.55
CA PHE A 100 -17.15 -9.35 -4.82
C PHE A 100 -16.87 -8.46 -6.05
N PRO A 101 -17.55 -7.31 -6.25
CA PRO A 101 -17.19 -6.38 -7.33
C PRO A 101 -15.78 -5.80 -7.20
N ILE A 102 -15.25 -5.66 -5.98
CA ILE A 102 -13.88 -5.18 -5.74
C ILE A 102 -12.85 -6.26 -6.09
N ILE A 103 -13.12 -7.54 -5.82
CA ILE A 103 -12.30 -8.68 -6.28
C ILE A 103 -12.24 -8.67 -7.81
N MET A 104 -13.39 -8.62 -8.48
CA MET A 104 -13.47 -8.56 -9.94
C MET A 104 -12.70 -7.35 -10.51
N THR A 105 -12.88 -6.16 -9.93
CA THR A 105 -12.17 -4.95 -10.32
C THR A 105 -10.64 -5.08 -10.14
N THR A 106 -10.20 -5.72 -9.05
CA THR A 106 -8.77 -5.93 -8.76
C THR A 106 -8.13 -6.88 -9.77
N LEU A 107 -8.82 -7.98 -10.11
CA LEU A 107 -8.36 -8.93 -11.13
C LEU A 107 -8.29 -8.31 -12.54
N LEU A 108 -9.24 -7.44 -12.91
CA LEU A 108 -9.19 -6.67 -14.16
C LEU A 108 -7.99 -5.70 -14.19
N ILE A 109 -7.63 -5.10 -13.06
CA ILE A 109 -6.44 -4.23 -12.95
C ILE A 109 -5.13 -5.03 -13.06
N PHE A 110 -5.07 -6.26 -12.53
CA PHE A 110 -3.94 -7.17 -12.78
C PHE A 110 -3.85 -7.55 -14.28
N SER A 111 -4.98 -7.84 -14.92
CA SER A 111 -5.05 -8.16 -16.35
C SER A 111 -4.49 -7.04 -17.23
N ARG A 112 -4.77 -5.77 -16.90
CA ARG A 112 -4.17 -4.59 -17.55
C ARG A 112 -2.64 -4.64 -17.56
N SER A 113 -2.04 -4.97 -16.41
CA SER A 113 -0.58 -5.07 -16.29
C SER A 113 -0.02 -6.22 -17.12
N ILE A 114 -0.66 -7.39 -17.09
CA ILE A 114 -0.23 -8.57 -17.88
C ILE A 114 -0.21 -8.24 -19.39
N ILE A 115 -1.25 -7.59 -19.91
CA ILE A 115 -1.30 -7.17 -21.32
C ILE A 115 -0.13 -6.24 -21.66
N SER A 116 0.14 -5.21 -20.84
CA SER A 116 1.26 -4.30 -21.08
C SER A 116 2.63 -5.00 -21.01
N MET A 117 2.81 -5.99 -20.13
CA MET A 117 4.03 -6.80 -20.08
C MET A 117 4.21 -7.70 -21.31
N LEU A 118 3.12 -8.24 -21.88
CA LEU A 118 3.18 -9.00 -23.13
C LEU A 118 3.65 -8.12 -24.31
N TYR A 119 3.18 -6.87 -24.40
CA TYR A 119 3.66 -5.94 -25.43
C TYR A 119 5.12 -5.51 -25.24
N LEU A 120 5.61 -5.41 -24.00
CA LEU A 120 7.04 -5.20 -23.73
C LEU A 120 7.87 -6.43 -24.12
N GLY A 121 7.40 -7.64 -23.81
CA GLY A 121 8.05 -8.90 -24.20
C GLY A 121 8.08 -9.13 -25.71
N TYR A 122 7.07 -8.65 -26.44
CA TYR A 122 7.04 -8.63 -27.91
C TYR A 122 8.09 -7.66 -28.50
N LEU A 123 8.34 -6.52 -27.86
CA LEU A 123 9.33 -5.55 -28.33
C LEU A 123 10.77 -6.06 -28.17
N GLY A 124 11.09 -6.68 -27.02
CA GLY A 124 12.40 -7.28 -26.79
C GLY A 124 12.75 -7.52 -25.33
N LYS A 125 13.93 -8.10 -25.11
CA LYS A 125 14.41 -8.48 -23.78
C LYS A 125 14.81 -7.26 -22.93
N ASN A 126 15.37 -6.22 -23.55
CA ASN A 126 15.78 -5.00 -22.87
C ASN A 126 14.55 -4.14 -22.51
N GLU A 127 13.56 -4.12 -23.40
CA GLU A 127 12.25 -3.48 -23.24
C GLU A 127 11.45 -4.12 -22.11
N LEU A 128 11.41 -5.45 -22.06
CA LEU A 128 10.81 -6.20 -20.95
C LEU A 128 11.53 -5.95 -19.63
N ALA A 129 12.87 -5.96 -19.61
CA ALA A 129 13.66 -5.72 -18.40
C ALA A 129 13.48 -4.28 -17.87
N GLY A 130 13.67 -3.27 -18.71
CA GLY A 130 13.53 -1.86 -18.32
C GLY A 130 12.08 -1.47 -18.02
N GLY A 131 11.10 -2.07 -18.71
CA GLY A 131 9.68 -1.93 -18.35
C GLY A 131 9.33 -2.57 -17.01
N SER A 132 9.93 -3.71 -16.67
CA SER A 132 9.80 -4.34 -15.34
C SER A 132 10.41 -3.47 -14.24
N LEU A 133 11.62 -2.96 -14.46
CA LEU A 133 12.31 -2.03 -13.54
C LEU A 133 11.50 -0.75 -13.33
N ALA A 134 10.94 -0.18 -14.41
CA ALA A 134 10.05 0.97 -14.34
C ALA A 134 8.77 0.67 -13.55
N LEU A 135 8.13 -0.47 -13.76
CA LEU A 135 6.91 -0.85 -13.05
C LEU A 135 7.15 -1.01 -11.53
N GLY A 136 8.25 -1.66 -11.13
CA GLY A 136 8.65 -1.74 -9.71
C GLY A 136 8.92 -0.35 -9.12
N PHE A 137 9.69 0.50 -9.82
CA PHE A 137 9.95 1.86 -9.36
C PHE A 137 8.68 2.72 -9.28
N ALA A 138 7.72 2.55 -10.21
CA ALA A 138 6.41 3.20 -10.17
C ALA A 138 5.55 2.72 -8.99
N ASN A 139 5.60 1.43 -8.65
CA ASN A 139 4.94 0.88 -7.45
C ASN A 139 5.51 1.52 -6.18
N ILE A 140 6.84 1.56 -6.06
CA ILE A 140 7.57 2.10 -4.89
C ILE A 140 7.32 3.60 -4.71
N THR A 141 7.39 4.39 -5.78
CA THR A 141 7.44 5.86 -5.70
C THR A 141 6.14 6.58 -6.04
N GLY A 142 5.21 5.93 -6.75
CA GLY A 142 3.97 6.52 -7.23
C GLY A 142 2.71 5.82 -6.71
N LEU A 143 2.49 4.56 -7.10
CA LEU A 143 1.20 3.90 -6.92
C LEU A 143 0.92 3.56 -5.44
N SER A 144 1.92 3.11 -4.67
CA SER A 144 1.78 2.95 -3.21
C SER A 144 1.47 4.28 -2.51
N VAL A 145 2.19 5.34 -2.89
CA VAL A 145 2.03 6.70 -2.33
C VAL A 145 0.62 7.25 -2.57
N LEU A 146 0.14 7.20 -3.82
CA LEU A 146 -1.21 7.68 -4.15
C LEU A 146 -2.31 6.80 -3.51
N LYS A 147 -2.16 5.47 -3.52
CA LYS A 147 -3.10 4.55 -2.85
C LYS A 147 -3.20 4.83 -1.35
N GLY A 148 -2.05 4.95 -0.68
CA GLY A 148 -1.97 5.13 0.76
C GLY A 148 -2.47 6.50 1.24
N LEU A 149 -2.17 7.57 0.50
CA LEU A 149 -2.74 8.90 0.77
C LEU A 149 -4.26 8.91 0.57
N ALA A 150 -4.75 8.25 -0.49
CA ALA A 150 -6.18 8.15 -0.75
C ALA A 150 -6.93 7.40 0.36
N MET A 151 -6.38 6.31 0.89
CA MET A 151 -6.97 5.54 1.99
C MET A 151 -7.17 6.36 3.28
N GLY A 152 -6.51 7.51 3.43
CA GLY A 152 -6.80 8.47 4.51
C GLY A 152 -8.19 9.10 4.46
N MET A 153 -8.87 9.07 3.30
CA MET A 153 -10.23 9.61 3.13
C MET A 153 -11.31 8.63 3.59
N ASP A 154 -11.04 7.32 3.48
CA ASP A 154 -11.99 6.22 3.71
C ASP A 154 -12.72 6.30 5.08
N PRO A 155 -12.03 6.48 6.24
CA PRO A 155 -12.67 6.74 7.53
C PRO A 155 -13.66 7.92 7.51
N ILE A 156 -13.22 9.09 7.03
CA ILE A 156 -14.04 10.32 7.04
C ILE A 156 -15.26 10.12 6.15
N CYS A 157 -15.07 9.51 4.98
CA CYS A 157 -16.15 9.24 4.03
C CYS A 157 -17.18 8.27 4.61
N GLY A 158 -16.74 7.12 5.13
CA GLY A 158 -17.63 6.11 5.71
C GLY A 158 -18.42 6.64 6.91
N GLN A 159 -17.76 7.36 7.81
CA GLN A 159 -18.41 7.93 9.00
C GLN A 159 -19.34 9.10 8.62
N ALA A 160 -18.98 9.95 7.67
CA ALA A 160 -19.85 11.01 7.17
C ALA A 160 -21.10 10.44 6.47
N TYR A 161 -20.95 9.35 5.70
CA TYR A 161 -22.07 8.68 5.04
C TYR A 161 -23.02 8.02 6.07
N GLY A 162 -22.48 7.36 7.09
CA GLY A 162 -23.27 6.85 8.23
C GLY A 162 -24.03 7.96 8.97
N ALA A 163 -23.38 9.09 9.21
CA ALA A 163 -23.95 10.28 9.86
C ALA A 163 -24.87 11.11 8.96
N LYS A 164 -25.08 10.72 7.68
CA LYS A 164 -25.81 11.49 6.65
C LYS A 164 -25.27 12.90 6.38
N ARG A 165 -24.00 13.16 6.73
CA ARG A 165 -23.29 14.46 6.58
C ARG A 165 -22.72 14.59 5.16
N TRP A 166 -23.59 14.68 4.15
CA TRP A 166 -23.21 14.61 2.73
C TRP A 166 -22.19 15.68 2.25
N SER A 167 -22.23 16.88 2.83
CA SER A 167 -21.27 17.96 2.54
C SER A 167 -19.83 17.57 2.89
N VAL A 168 -19.64 16.88 4.02
CA VAL A 168 -18.33 16.37 4.46
C VAL A 168 -17.77 15.37 3.44
N LEU A 169 -18.62 14.49 2.91
CA LEU A 169 -18.23 13.50 1.90
C LEU A 169 -17.69 14.18 0.62
N GLY A 170 -18.40 15.20 0.11
CA GLY A 170 -17.98 15.98 -1.06
C GLY A 170 -16.70 16.79 -0.81
N GLN A 171 -16.62 17.51 0.32
CA GLN A 171 -15.43 18.28 0.68
C GLN A 171 -14.19 17.41 0.86
N THR A 172 -14.32 16.25 1.51
CA THR A 172 -13.21 15.30 1.68
C THR A 172 -12.75 14.73 0.34
N TYR A 173 -13.67 14.38 -0.58
CA TYR A 173 -13.30 13.99 -1.94
C TYR A 173 -12.46 15.07 -2.65
N GLN A 174 -12.90 16.34 -2.61
CA GLN A 174 -12.20 17.44 -3.28
C GLN A 174 -10.81 17.71 -2.68
N LYS A 175 -10.69 17.66 -1.35
CA LYS A 175 -9.40 17.80 -0.64
C LYS A 175 -8.45 16.65 -0.98
N THR A 176 -8.92 15.41 -1.03
CA THR A 176 -8.10 14.25 -1.42
C THR A 176 -7.69 14.32 -2.90
N LEU A 177 -8.60 14.70 -3.81
CA LEU A 177 -8.28 14.92 -5.22
C LEU A 177 -7.17 15.97 -5.39
N CYS A 178 -7.31 17.12 -4.73
CA CYS A 178 -6.30 18.16 -4.72
C CYS A 178 -4.95 17.67 -4.18
N LEU A 179 -4.96 16.91 -3.06
CA LEU A 179 -3.76 16.35 -2.45
C LEU A 179 -3.00 15.41 -3.40
N LEU A 180 -3.72 14.47 -4.04
CA LEU A 180 -3.09 13.48 -4.92
C LEU A 180 -2.56 14.11 -6.22
N VAL A 181 -3.25 15.11 -6.78
CA VAL A 181 -2.74 15.88 -7.93
C VAL A 181 -1.49 16.66 -7.55
N LEU A 182 -1.47 17.34 -6.40
CA LEU A 182 -0.28 18.06 -5.91
C LEU A 182 0.91 17.11 -5.64
N VAL A 183 0.66 15.93 -5.06
CA VAL A 183 1.70 14.92 -4.81
C VAL A 183 2.19 14.24 -6.10
N SER A 184 1.36 14.17 -7.14
CA SER A 184 1.79 13.66 -8.45
C SER A 184 2.85 14.53 -9.13
N ILE A 185 2.94 15.83 -8.80
CA ILE A 185 3.91 16.76 -9.39
C ILE A 185 5.37 16.38 -9.05
N PRO A 186 5.81 16.29 -7.78
CA PRO A 186 7.19 15.88 -7.45
C PRO A 186 7.51 14.45 -7.89
N ILE A 187 6.53 13.53 -7.89
CA ILE A 187 6.70 12.17 -8.40
C ILE A 187 6.96 12.19 -9.93
N SER A 188 6.26 13.04 -10.68
CA SER A 188 6.51 13.24 -12.12
C SER A 188 7.92 13.78 -12.38
N PHE A 189 8.39 14.76 -11.58
CA PHE A 189 9.77 15.26 -11.67
C PHE A 189 10.82 14.18 -11.36
N LEU A 190 10.56 13.30 -10.37
CA LEU A 190 11.41 12.14 -10.08
C LEU A 190 11.47 11.17 -11.28
N TRP A 191 10.32 10.85 -11.88
CA TRP A 191 10.20 9.91 -13.00
C TRP A 191 10.92 10.38 -14.27
N ILE A 192 10.86 11.68 -14.59
CA ILE A 192 11.61 12.28 -15.72
C ILE A 192 13.14 12.13 -15.52
N ASN A 193 13.60 12.19 -14.26
CA ASN A 193 15.02 12.23 -13.89
C ASN A 193 15.54 10.88 -13.35
N VAL A 194 14.86 9.77 -13.64
CA VAL A 194 15.14 8.46 -13.00
C VAL A 194 16.42 7.76 -13.51
N GLU A 195 16.80 7.96 -14.77
CA GLU A 195 17.93 7.25 -15.40
C GLU A 195 19.28 7.50 -14.69
N PRO A 196 19.66 8.74 -14.32
CA PRO A 196 20.81 9.00 -13.46
C PRO A 196 20.73 8.35 -12.07
N ILE A 197 19.54 7.97 -11.60
CA ILE A 197 19.36 7.24 -10.33
C ILE A 197 19.63 5.75 -10.58
N PHE A 198 19.04 5.14 -11.61
CA PHE A 198 19.28 3.74 -11.96
C PHE A 198 20.75 3.45 -12.27
N ILE A 199 21.43 4.34 -13.03
CA ILE A 199 22.87 4.20 -13.33
C ILE A 199 23.72 4.28 -12.05
N ARG A 200 23.38 5.14 -11.08
CA ARG A 200 24.04 5.20 -9.76
C ARG A 200 23.77 3.98 -8.89
N LEU A 201 22.63 3.30 -9.10
CA LEU A 201 22.29 2.02 -8.49
C LEU A 201 22.89 0.81 -9.25
N GLY A 202 23.82 1.04 -10.18
CA GLY A 202 24.53 0.01 -10.92
C GLY A 202 23.68 -0.74 -11.94
N GLN A 203 22.55 -0.17 -12.37
CA GLN A 203 21.78 -0.71 -13.48
C GLN A 203 22.48 -0.46 -14.82
N ASP A 204 22.22 -1.35 -15.77
CA ASP A 204 22.67 -1.22 -17.15
C ASP A 204 22.12 0.08 -17.80
N PRO A 205 22.91 0.81 -18.62
CA PRO A 205 22.47 2.06 -19.23
C PRO A 205 21.26 1.93 -20.17
N ASP A 206 21.19 0.88 -20.99
CA ASP A 206 20.10 0.70 -21.96
C ASP A 206 18.80 0.34 -21.22
N ILE A 207 18.88 -0.56 -20.23
CA ILE A 207 17.77 -0.89 -19.33
C ILE A 207 17.30 0.37 -18.56
N SER A 208 18.23 1.21 -18.10
CA SER A 208 17.94 2.47 -17.40
C SER A 208 17.23 3.50 -18.30
N HIS A 209 17.68 3.62 -19.55
CA HIS A 209 17.07 4.50 -20.56
C HIS A 209 15.67 4.03 -20.95
N VAL A 210 15.48 2.72 -21.20
CA VAL A 210 14.16 2.10 -21.41
C VAL A 210 13.22 2.41 -20.24
N ALA A 211 13.70 2.22 -19.00
CA ALA A 211 12.88 2.44 -17.80
C ALA A 211 12.45 3.90 -17.64
N LYS A 212 13.35 4.86 -17.91
CA LYS A 212 13.05 6.30 -17.97
C LYS A 212 12.01 6.64 -19.03
N VAL A 213 12.15 6.08 -20.24
CA VAL A 213 11.18 6.28 -21.33
C VAL A 213 9.81 5.74 -20.93
N TYR A 214 9.73 4.55 -20.32
CA TYR A 214 8.48 3.99 -19.83
C TYR A 214 7.83 4.89 -18.76
N LEU A 215 8.58 5.30 -17.72
CA LEU A 215 8.05 6.16 -16.66
C LEU A 215 7.59 7.52 -17.18
N THR A 216 8.39 8.17 -18.03
CA THR A 216 8.07 9.50 -18.60
C THR A 216 6.74 9.47 -19.35
N PHE A 217 6.51 8.43 -20.17
CA PHE A 217 5.24 8.27 -20.90
C PHE A 217 4.09 7.69 -20.05
N SER A 218 4.37 7.27 -18.81
CA SER A 218 3.37 6.82 -17.83
C SER A 218 2.91 7.94 -16.87
N ILE A 219 3.49 9.14 -16.92
CA ILE A 219 3.06 10.30 -16.12
C ILE A 219 1.56 10.63 -16.27
N PRO A 220 0.94 10.52 -17.46
CA PRO A 220 -0.52 10.69 -17.57
C PRO A 220 -1.32 9.57 -16.89
N GLU A 221 -0.77 8.37 -16.68
CA GLU A 221 -1.41 7.35 -15.82
C GLU A 221 -1.35 7.78 -14.36
N LEU A 222 -0.21 8.28 -13.87
CA LEU A 222 -0.05 8.75 -12.49
C LEU A 222 -1.11 9.81 -12.12
N ILE A 223 -1.30 10.82 -12.98
CA ILE A 223 -2.34 11.83 -12.84
C ILE A 223 -3.74 11.18 -12.94
N GLY A 224 -3.93 10.24 -13.86
CA GLY A 224 -5.17 9.46 -13.96
C GLY A 224 -5.51 8.66 -12.69
N GLN A 225 -4.52 8.07 -12.01
CA GLN A 225 -4.72 7.37 -10.74
C GLN A 225 -5.03 8.36 -9.61
N ALA A 226 -4.42 9.55 -9.61
CA ALA A 226 -4.73 10.62 -8.65
C ALA A 226 -6.18 11.12 -8.73
N VAL A 227 -6.79 11.14 -9.93
CA VAL A 227 -8.23 11.39 -10.11
C VAL A 227 -9.07 10.18 -9.67
N LEU A 228 -8.57 8.97 -9.96
CA LEU A 228 -9.34 7.74 -9.84
C LEU A 228 -9.45 7.19 -8.41
N HIS A 229 -8.39 7.26 -7.60
CA HIS A 229 -8.42 6.74 -6.23
C HIS A 229 -9.50 7.40 -5.35
N PRO A 230 -9.68 8.74 -5.35
CA PRO A 230 -10.76 9.38 -4.62
C PRO A 230 -12.14 9.00 -5.16
N MET A 231 -12.30 8.88 -6.49
CA MET A 231 -13.59 8.52 -7.11
C MET A 231 -14.00 7.09 -6.77
N ARG A 232 -13.06 6.14 -6.81
CA ARG A 232 -13.24 4.76 -6.34
C ARG A 232 -13.74 4.73 -4.90
N SER A 233 -13.12 5.51 -3.99
CA SER A 233 -13.52 5.54 -2.58
C SER A 233 -14.90 6.16 -2.38
N PHE A 234 -15.13 7.35 -2.96
CA PHE A 234 -16.36 8.13 -2.85
C PHE A 234 -17.61 7.39 -3.35
N LEU A 235 -17.52 6.63 -4.45
CA LEU A 235 -18.61 5.79 -4.94
C LEU A 235 -18.82 4.54 -4.08
N ARG A 236 -17.74 3.85 -3.72
CA ARG A 236 -17.79 2.64 -2.89
C ARG A 236 -18.40 2.91 -1.50
N THR A 237 -18.11 4.05 -0.88
CA THR A 237 -18.74 4.48 0.38
C THR A 237 -20.27 4.58 0.25
N GLN A 238 -20.80 4.85 -0.94
CA GLN A 238 -22.25 4.86 -1.18
C GLN A 238 -22.82 3.46 -1.49
N GLY A 239 -21.98 2.42 -1.44
CA GLY A 239 -22.30 1.06 -1.89
C GLY A 239 -22.20 0.86 -3.42
N LEU A 240 -21.82 1.90 -4.17
CA LEU A 240 -21.87 1.92 -5.64
C LEU A 240 -20.57 1.35 -6.24
N THR A 241 -20.33 0.05 -6.05
CA THR A 241 -19.13 -0.64 -6.55
C THR A 241 -19.25 -1.14 -7.99
N ALA A 242 -20.44 -1.56 -8.43
CA ALA A 242 -20.66 -2.09 -9.79
C ALA A 242 -20.26 -1.15 -10.95
N PRO A 243 -20.50 0.19 -10.90
CA PRO A 243 -20.10 1.10 -11.98
C PRO A 243 -18.59 1.11 -12.24
N LEU A 244 -17.79 0.93 -11.18
CA LEU A 244 -16.34 0.81 -11.27
C LEU A 244 -15.91 -0.48 -11.98
N THR A 245 -16.58 -1.61 -11.70
CA THR A 245 -16.31 -2.87 -12.38
C THR A 245 -16.68 -2.80 -13.86
N ILE A 246 -17.84 -2.21 -14.20
CA ILE A 246 -18.28 -2.02 -15.58
C ILE A 246 -17.30 -1.13 -16.36
N ALA A 247 -16.89 0.01 -15.78
CA ALA A 247 -15.90 0.90 -16.38
C ALA A 247 -14.52 0.21 -16.55
N ALA A 248 -14.12 -0.65 -15.60
CA ALA A 248 -12.88 -1.42 -15.68
C ALA A 248 -12.93 -2.49 -16.79
N VAL A 249 -14.05 -3.19 -16.98
CA VAL A 249 -14.25 -4.12 -18.10
C VAL A 249 -14.14 -3.41 -19.45
N GLY A 250 -14.85 -2.28 -19.61
CA GLY A 250 -14.79 -1.47 -20.84
C GLY A 250 -13.39 -0.95 -21.14
N ALA A 251 -12.69 -0.44 -20.12
CA ALA A 251 -11.31 0.02 -20.26
C ALA A 251 -10.35 -1.12 -20.66
N LEU A 252 -10.49 -2.31 -20.06
CA LEU A 252 -9.64 -3.48 -20.36
C LEU A 252 -9.87 -4.02 -21.78
N ILE A 253 -11.12 -4.06 -22.25
CA ILE A 253 -11.46 -4.43 -23.63
C ILE A 253 -10.79 -3.48 -24.63
N LEU A 254 -10.75 -2.18 -24.33
CA LEU A 254 -10.08 -1.17 -25.15
C LEU A 254 -8.55 -1.20 -25.00
N HIS A 255 -8.00 -1.66 -23.87
CA HIS A 255 -6.55 -1.67 -23.60
C HIS A 255 -5.77 -2.47 -24.64
N THR A 256 -6.24 -3.66 -25.03
CA THR A 256 -5.51 -4.50 -26.00
C THR A 256 -5.44 -3.87 -27.41
N PRO A 257 -6.55 -3.37 -28.01
CA PRO A 257 -6.51 -2.56 -29.23
C PRO A 257 -5.65 -1.28 -29.13
N ILE A 258 -5.67 -0.58 -27.99
CA ILE A 258 -4.87 0.63 -27.80
C ILE A 258 -3.36 0.31 -27.74
N ASN A 259 -2.95 -0.77 -27.06
CA ASN A 259 -1.56 -1.24 -27.10
C ASN A 259 -1.18 -1.64 -28.53
N TYR A 260 -2.01 -2.39 -29.26
CA TYR A 260 -1.76 -2.73 -30.67
C TYR A 260 -1.54 -1.46 -31.52
N PHE A 261 -2.42 -0.47 -31.37
CA PHE A 261 -2.38 0.76 -32.13
C PHE A 261 -1.12 1.58 -31.85
N PHE A 262 -0.74 1.81 -30.58
CA PHE A 262 0.45 2.58 -30.26
C PHE A 262 1.76 1.79 -30.51
N VAL A 263 1.82 0.52 -30.13
CA VAL A 263 3.07 -0.27 -30.15
C VAL A 263 3.38 -0.82 -31.54
N ILE A 264 2.38 -1.37 -32.25
CA ILE A 264 2.59 -2.07 -33.54
C ILE A 264 2.26 -1.16 -34.72
N TYR A 265 1.09 -0.51 -34.74
CA TYR A 265 0.67 0.32 -35.88
C TYR A 265 1.43 1.65 -35.96
N LEU A 266 1.46 2.44 -34.87
CA LEU A 266 2.24 3.69 -34.79
C LEU A 266 3.72 3.47 -34.44
N LYS A 267 4.15 2.23 -34.19
CA LYS A 267 5.56 1.84 -33.92
C LYS A 267 6.22 2.65 -32.80
N MET A 268 5.47 3.07 -31.78
CA MET A 268 5.97 3.92 -30.69
C MET A 268 6.85 3.16 -29.67
N GLY A 269 6.92 1.83 -29.77
CA GLY A 269 7.69 0.97 -28.87
C GLY A 269 7.26 1.14 -27.41
N VAL A 270 8.24 1.21 -26.51
CA VAL A 270 8.05 1.36 -25.05
C VAL A 270 7.18 2.56 -24.68
N LYS A 271 7.27 3.67 -25.44
CA LYS A 271 6.43 4.87 -25.27
C LYS A 271 4.94 4.54 -25.45
N GLY A 272 4.63 3.68 -26.41
CA GLY A 272 3.27 3.24 -26.71
C GLY A 272 2.64 2.44 -25.58
N VAL A 273 3.43 1.63 -24.86
CA VAL A 273 2.93 0.86 -23.71
C VAL A 273 2.55 1.79 -22.56
N GLY A 274 3.41 2.77 -22.23
CA GLY A 274 3.12 3.78 -21.20
C GLY A 274 1.90 4.65 -21.52
N LEU A 275 1.73 5.03 -22.79
CA LEU A 275 0.54 5.77 -23.25
C LEU A 275 -0.73 4.91 -23.26
N ALA A 276 -0.65 3.63 -23.63
CA ALA A 276 -1.80 2.73 -23.60
C ALA A 276 -2.29 2.51 -22.15
N LEU A 277 -1.33 2.33 -21.23
CA LEU A 277 -1.54 2.27 -19.79
C LEU A 277 -2.26 3.52 -19.26
N ALA A 278 -1.81 4.72 -19.65
CA ALA A 278 -2.51 5.96 -19.34
C ALA A 278 -3.93 6.01 -19.94
N CYS A 279 -4.09 5.63 -21.21
CA CYS A 279 -5.40 5.63 -21.89
C CYS A 279 -6.41 4.69 -21.22
N ASN A 280 -6.01 3.50 -20.76
CA ASN A 280 -6.89 2.64 -19.96
C ASN A 280 -7.39 3.37 -18.70
N THR A 281 -6.48 3.98 -17.95
CA THR A 281 -6.83 4.67 -16.69
C THR A 281 -7.67 5.93 -16.95
N LEU A 282 -7.48 6.62 -18.08
CA LEU A 282 -8.35 7.72 -18.52
C LEU A 282 -9.73 7.24 -18.97
N ASN A 283 -9.82 6.14 -19.74
CA ASN A 283 -11.09 5.53 -20.14
C ASN A 283 -11.93 5.09 -18.94
N LEU A 284 -11.28 4.53 -17.91
CA LEU A 284 -11.92 4.11 -16.67
C LEU A 284 -12.43 5.33 -15.87
N ASN A 285 -11.62 6.40 -15.75
CA ASN A 285 -12.08 7.68 -15.19
C ASN A 285 -13.27 8.28 -15.96
N LEU A 286 -13.23 8.25 -17.30
CA LEU A 286 -14.29 8.77 -18.16
C LEU A 286 -15.60 7.98 -17.96
N GLY A 287 -15.54 6.64 -17.90
CA GLY A 287 -16.71 5.81 -17.59
C GLY A 287 -17.32 6.13 -16.22
N LEU A 288 -16.50 6.35 -15.21
CA LEU A 288 -16.97 6.80 -13.89
C LEU A 288 -17.55 8.22 -13.92
N LEU A 289 -16.95 9.15 -14.67
CA LEU A 289 -17.44 10.52 -14.80
C LEU A 289 -18.80 10.56 -15.52
N ILE A 290 -18.97 9.76 -16.57
CA ILE A 290 -20.25 9.58 -17.27
C ILE A 290 -21.30 9.00 -16.31
N TYR A 291 -20.96 7.97 -15.54
CA TYR A 291 -21.87 7.43 -14.52
C TYR A 291 -22.26 8.48 -13.47
N VAL A 292 -21.29 9.22 -12.92
CA VAL A 292 -21.52 10.23 -11.86
C VAL A 292 -22.26 11.46 -12.38
N THR A 293 -22.12 11.84 -13.65
CA THR A 293 -22.91 12.93 -14.25
C THR A 293 -24.33 12.48 -14.56
N VAL A 294 -24.50 11.38 -15.32
CA VAL A 294 -25.79 10.93 -15.88
C VAL A 294 -26.69 10.24 -14.86
N SER A 295 -26.16 9.38 -13.97
CA SER A 295 -26.99 8.67 -12.99
C SER A 295 -27.42 9.61 -11.86
N GLU A 296 -28.70 9.57 -11.46
CA GLU A 296 -29.19 10.29 -10.28
C GLU A 296 -28.90 9.56 -8.96
N THR A 297 -28.54 8.27 -9.00
CA THR A 297 -28.25 7.45 -7.81
C THR A 297 -27.07 7.95 -6.95
N PRO A 298 -25.89 8.33 -7.49
CA PRO A 298 -24.79 8.82 -6.68
C PRO A 298 -25.02 10.27 -6.20
N LEU A 299 -24.71 10.51 -4.91
CA LEU A 299 -24.35 11.83 -4.41
C LEU A 299 -23.24 12.40 -5.31
N LYS A 300 -23.42 13.62 -5.81
CA LYS A 300 -22.45 14.26 -6.71
C LYS A 300 -21.30 14.88 -5.89
N PRO A 301 -20.01 14.67 -6.26
CA PRO A 301 -18.87 15.15 -5.47
C PRO A 301 -18.67 16.68 -5.47
N TRP A 302 -19.50 17.42 -6.22
CA TRP A 302 -19.55 18.88 -6.24
C TRP A 302 -20.70 19.47 -5.41
N HIS A 303 -21.63 18.67 -4.87
CA HIS A 303 -22.68 19.18 -3.99
C HIS A 303 -22.18 19.37 -2.55
N GLY A 304 -22.54 20.50 -1.93
CA GLY A 304 -22.20 20.80 -0.52
C GLY A 304 -20.76 21.26 -0.26
N ALA A 305 -19.98 21.55 -1.31
CA ALA A 305 -18.61 22.06 -1.20
C ALA A 305 -18.47 23.41 -1.95
N SER A 306 -18.10 24.46 -1.22
CA SER A 306 -17.74 25.76 -1.81
C SER A 306 -16.27 25.78 -2.22
N ALA A 307 -15.87 26.63 -3.17
CA ALA A 307 -14.47 26.75 -3.57
C ALA A 307 -13.53 27.12 -2.39
N LEU A 308 -14.02 27.88 -1.39
CA LEU A 308 -13.28 28.15 -0.16
C LEU A 308 -13.06 26.90 0.71
N SER A 309 -13.99 25.94 0.70
CA SER A 309 -13.92 24.77 1.58
C SER A 309 -12.69 23.90 1.30
N ILE A 310 -12.17 23.90 0.07
CA ILE A 310 -10.94 23.22 -0.33
C ILE A 310 -9.71 23.78 0.43
N PHE A 311 -9.72 25.06 0.81
CA PHE A 311 -8.58 25.70 1.49
C PHE A 311 -8.63 25.57 3.03
N GLN A 312 -9.68 24.97 3.60
CA GLN A 312 -9.91 24.92 5.05
C GLN A 312 -10.08 23.47 5.56
N GLY A 313 -9.82 23.24 6.86
CA GLY A 313 -10.07 21.94 7.48
C GLY A 313 -9.20 20.79 6.95
N TRP A 314 -7.92 21.05 6.62
CA TRP A 314 -6.99 20.03 6.14
C TRP A 314 -6.51 19.04 7.23
N ARG A 315 -6.49 19.47 8.50
CA ARG A 315 -5.91 18.71 9.62
C ARG A 315 -6.50 17.30 9.79
N PRO A 316 -7.84 17.08 9.76
CA PRO A 316 -8.41 15.73 9.87
C PRO A 316 -7.92 14.80 8.76
N LEU A 317 -8.01 15.22 7.49
CA LEU A 317 -7.56 14.42 6.35
C LEU A 317 -6.07 14.09 6.43
N LEU A 318 -5.20 15.07 6.65
CA LEU A 318 -3.75 14.84 6.72
C LEU A 318 -3.36 13.96 7.91
N SER A 319 -4.07 14.06 9.05
CA SER A 319 -3.82 13.21 10.22
C SER A 319 -4.15 11.73 10.02
N LEU A 320 -4.93 11.40 8.98
CA LEU A 320 -5.32 10.04 8.60
C LEU A 320 -4.56 9.57 7.36
N ALA A 321 -4.33 10.45 6.37
CA ALA A 321 -3.60 10.16 5.15
C ALA A 321 -2.09 9.93 5.40
N LEU A 322 -1.45 10.70 6.27
CA LEU A 322 -0.01 10.53 6.55
C LEU A 322 0.32 9.15 7.18
N PRO A 323 -0.40 8.66 8.21
CA PRO A 323 -0.20 7.29 8.67
C PRO A 323 -0.61 6.23 7.66
N SER A 324 -1.68 6.46 6.88
CA SER A 324 -2.14 5.50 5.87
C SER A 324 -1.11 5.30 4.75
N VAL A 325 -0.45 6.36 4.28
CA VAL A 325 0.63 6.23 3.28
C VAL A 325 1.86 5.55 3.86
N ILE A 326 2.24 5.84 5.10
CA ILE A 326 3.33 5.12 5.77
C ILE A 326 2.99 3.62 5.87
N SER A 327 1.78 3.27 6.31
CA SER A 327 1.36 1.87 6.47
C SER A 327 1.39 1.09 5.15
N VAL A 328 0.89 1.69 4.06
CA VAL A 328 0.84 1.06 2.72
C VAL A 328 2.23 0.97 2.09
N CYS A 329 3.06 2.01 2.20
CA CYS A 329 4.42 1.98 1.66
C CYS A 329 5.29 0.96 2.40
N LEU A 330 5.21 0.86 3.73
CA LEU A 330 5.94 -0.16 4.50
C LEU A 330 5.53 -1.59 4.12
N GLU A 331 4.23 -1.84 3.88
CA GLU A 331 3.73 -3.14 3.44
C GLU A 331 4.24 -3.50 2.03
N TRP A 332 4.26 -2.53 1.10
CA TRP A 332 4.65 -2.76 -0.29
C TRP A 332 6.18 -2.84 -0.47
N TRP A 333 6.94 -1.94 0.15
CA TRP A 333 8.41 -1.91 0.07
C TRP A 333 9.05 -3.16 0.73
N TRP A 334 8.36 -3.81 1.67
CA TRP A 334 8.84 -5.06 2.26
C TRP A 334 9.01 -6.18 1.21
N TYR A 335 8.08 -6.31 0.26
CA TYR A 335 8.18 -7.30 -0.82
C TYR A 335 9.33 -7.01 -1.78
N GLU A 336 9.61 -5.73 -2.08
CA GLU A 336 10.74 -5.30 -2.89
C GLU A 336 12.08 -5.58 -2.19
N ILE A 337 12.13 -5.38 -0.85
CA ILE A 337 13.28 -5.79 -0.02
C ILE A 337 13.46 -7.31 -0.05
N MET A 338 12.40 -8.10 0.06
CA MET A 338 12.48 -9.57 -0.06
C MET A 338 13.01 -10.00 -1.43
N LEU A 339 12.55 -9.37 -2.51
CA LEU A 339 13.01 -9.64 -3.87
C LEU A 339 14.51 -9.30 -4.02
N PHE A 340 14.96 -8.17 -3.47
CA PHE A 340 16.38 -7.82 -3.41
C PHE A 340 17.22 -8.84 -2.62
N LEU A 341 16.75 -9.29 -1.45
CA LEU A 341 17.43 -10.31 -0.66
C LEU A 341 17.52 -11.67 -1.39
N CYS A 342 16.55 -12.02 -2.25
CA CYS A 342 16.64 -13.18 -3.12
C CYS A 342 17.79 -13.07 -4.13
N GLY A 343 18.12 -11.85 -4.58
CA GLY A 343 19.27 -11.56 -5.43
C GLY A 343 20.64 -11.76 -4.75
N LEU A 344 20.67 -11.96 -3.43
CA LEU A 344 21.88 -12.25 -2.65
C LEU A 344 22.06 -13.74 -2.31
N LEU A 345 21.14 -14.60 -2.77
CA LEU A 345 21.22 -16.06 -2.60
C LEU A 345 22.23 -16.70 -3.57
N ARG A 346 22.71 -17.91 -3.24
CA ARG A 346 23.68 -18.68 -4.04
C ARG A 346 23.30 -18.87 -5.51
N ASN A 347 22.00 -18.96 -5.80
CA ASN A 347 21.46 -18.98 -7.16
C ASN A 347 20.47 -17.80 -7.30
N PRO A 348 20.97 -16.59 -7.62
CA PRO A 348 20.14 -15.40 -7.58
C PRO A 348 19.13 -15.38 -8.73
N LYS A 349 19.47 -15.93 -9.91
CA LYS A 349 18.57 -15.99 -11.07
C LYS A 349 17.32 -16.82 -10.76
N ALA A 350 17.48 -18.07 -10.32
CA ALA A 350 16.34 -18.92 -9.99
C ALA A 350 15.56 -18.40 -8.77
N SER A 351 16.26 -17.85 -7.76
CA SER A 351 15.61 -17.32 -6.55
C SER A 351 14.76 -16.07 -6.83
N VAL A 352 15.27 -15.13 -7.61
CA VAL A 352 14.52 -13.90 -8.00
C VAL A 352 13.33 -14.27 -8.89
N ALA A 353 13.50 -15.19 -9.84
CA ALA A 353 12.41 -15.66 -10.70
C ALA A 353 11.31 -16.39 -9.91
N ALA A 354 11.68 -17.33 -9.02
CA ALA A 354 10.75 -18.04 -8.15
C ALA A 354 10.00 -17.07 -7.22
N THR A 355 10.71 -16.12 -6.59
CA THR A 355 10.08 -15.10 -5.73
C THR A 355 9.17 -14.16 -6.52
N GLY A 356 9.53 -13.77 -7.75
CA GLY A 356 8.64 -12.99 -8.61
C GLY A 356 7.31 -13.71 -8.89
N ILE A 357 7.36 -15.00 -9.22
CA ILE A 357 6.16 -15.82 -9.44
C ILE A 357 5.35 -15.98 -8.15
N LEU A 358 5.99 -16.17 -7.00
CA LEU A 358 5.32 -16.26 -5.70
C LEU A 358 4.69 -14.93 -5.25
N ILE A 359 5.35 -13.79 -5.47
CA ILE A 359 4.78 -12.45 -5.19
C ILE A 359 3.57 -12.18 -6.08
N GLN A 360 3.64 -12.50 -7.38
CA GLN A 360 2.50 -12.39 -8.29
C GLN A 360 1.33 -13.29 -7.84
N THR A 361 1.63 -14.49 -7.34
CA THR A 361 0.63 -15.41 -6.78
C THR A 361 0.01 -14.86 -5.50
N ALA A 362 0.82 -14.28 -4.61
CA ALA A 362 0.36 -13.61 -3.39
C ALA A 362 -0.58 -12.44 -3.73
N GLY A 363 -0.27 -11.62 -4.74
CA GLY A 363 -1.14 -10.52 -5.19
C GLY A 363 -2.52 -10.98 -5.68
N ILE A 364 -2.60 -12.12 -6.36
CA ILE A 364 -3.88 -12.75 -6.76
C ILE A 364 -4.66 -13.19 -5.52
N ILE A 365 -4.03 -13.88 -4.58
CA ILE A 365 -4.67 -14.39 -3.36
C ILE A 365 -5.13 -13.22 -2.46
N TYR A 366 -4.26 -12.23 -2.22
CA TYR A 366 -4.51 -11.04 -1.42
C TYR A 366 -5.69 -10.19 -1.92
N SER A 367 -6.07 -10.31 -3.19
CA SER A 367 -7.26 -9.65 -3.75
C SER A 367 -8.54 -9.96 -2.96
N PHE A 368 -8.64 -11.15 -2.36
CA PHE A 368 -9.78 -11.58 -1.55
C PHE A 368 -9.83 -10.88 -0.16
N PRO A 369 -8.84 -11.03 0.74
CA PRO A 369 -8.84 -10.34 2.03
C PRO A 369 -8.75 -8.81 1.91
N PHE A 370 -8.08 -8.26 0.88
CA PHE A 370 -8.06 -6.82 0.61
C PHE A 370 -9.47 -6.28 0.30
N SER A 371 -10.23 -6.99 -0.54
CA SER A 371 -11.61 -6.61 -0.88
C SER A 371 -12.56 -6.73 0.32
N LEU A 372 -12.39 -7.77 1.14
CA LEU A 372 -13.14 -7.95 2.38
C LEU A 372 -12.80 -6.86 3.41
N SER A 373 -11.51 -6.54 3.60
CA SER A 373 -11.03 -5.46 4.48
C SER A 373 -11.64 -4.11 4.13
N ILE A 374 -11.70 -3.80 2.84
CA ILE A 374 -12.40 -2.61 2.33
C ILE A 374 -13.90 -2.64 2.66
N GLY A 375 -14.56 -3.81 2.50
CA GLY A 375 -15.95 -4.01 2.90
C GLY A 375 -16.17 -3.75 4.39
N VAL A 376 -15.35 -4.36 5.25
CA VAL A 376 -15.35 -4.18 6.71
C VAL A 376 -15.13 -2.72 7.08
N SER A 377 -14.11 -2.06 6.50
CA SER A 377 -13.83 -0.63 6.74
C SER A 377 -15.03 0.26 6.43
N THR A 378 -15.68 0.01 5.28
CA THR A 378 -16.88 0.73 4.84
C THR A 378 -18.04 0.51 5.82
N ARG A 379 -18.39 -0.76 6.09
CA ARG A 379 -19.49 -1.15 6.97
C ARG A 379 -19.30 -0.66 8.42
N VAL A 380 -18.09 -0.80 8.98
CA VAL A 380 -17.72 -0.29 10.32
C VAL A 380 -17.81 1.24 10.37
N GLY A 381 -17.28 1.94 9.36
CA GLY A 381 -17.38 3.40 9.26
C GLY A 381 -18.83 3.88 9.25
N HIS A 382 -19.70 3.22 8.47
CA HIS A 382 -21.14 3.55 8.41
C HIS A 382 -21.83 3.32 9.75
N ALA A 383 -21.56 2.19 10.41
CA ALA A 383 -22.15 1.86 11.70
C ALA A 383 -21.73 2.85 12.80
N LEU A 384 -20.45 3.24 12.86
CA LEU A 384 -19.97 4.24 13.81
C LEU A 384 -20.53 5.64 13.53
N GLY A 385 -20.55 6.07 12.27
CA GLY A 385 -21.14 7.34 11.87
C GLY A 385 -22.64 7.43 12.15
N ALA A 386 -23.36 6.30 12.08
CA ALA A 386 -24.77 6.21 12.41
C ALA A 386 -25.06 6.04 13.93
N GLY A 387 -24.04 6.11 14.80
CA GLY A 387 -24.21 5.91 16.24
C GLY A 387 -24.54 4.47 16.66
N GLN A 388 -24.16 3.47 15.86
CA GLN A 388 -24.49 2.04 16.05
C GLN A 388 -23.24 1.21 16.46
N PRO A 389 -22.68 1.39 17.68
CA PRO A 389 -21.43 0.74 18.09
C PRO A 389 -21.50 -0.79 18.07
N SER A 390 -22.61 -1.38 18.53
CA SER A 390 -22.81 -2.83 18.55
C SER A 390 -22.81 -3.43 17.14
N ARG A 391 -23.30 -2.69 16.14
CA ARG A 391 -23.28 -3.11 14.73
C ARG A 391 -21.86 -3.06 14.14
N ALA A 392 -21.08 -2.05 14.50
CA ALA A 392 -19.67 -1.96 14.12
C ALA A 392 -18.85 -3.13 14.70
N GLN A 393 -19.19 -3.55 15.93
CA GLN A 393 -18.60 -4.71 16.58
C GLN A 393 -19.00 -6.03 15.88
N TRP A 394 -20.28 -6.26 15.59
CA TRP A 394 -20.71 -7.47 14.86
C TRP A 394 -20.10 -7.57 13.45
N THR A 395 -20.10 -6.47 12.70
CA THR A 395 -19.41 -6.35 11.40
C THR A 395 -17.93 -6.76 11.51
N THR A 396 -17.27 -6.36 12.59
CA THR A 396 -15.86 -6.65 12.85
C THR A 396 -15.62 -8.14 13.13
N ILE A 397 -16.45 -8.77 13.97
CA ILE A 397 -16.33 -10.19 14.30
C ILE A 397 -16.54 -11.04 13.03
N ILE A 398 -17.63 -10.78 12.31
CA ILE A 398 -18.00 -11.50 11.08
C ILE A 398 -16.93 -11.31 10.00
N GLY A 399 -16.42 -10.08 9.84
CA GLY A 399 -15.34 -9.75 8.91
C GLY A 399 -14.03 -10.51 9.20
N ILE A 400 -13.66 -10.66 10.47
CA ILE A 400 -12.45 -11.41 10.86
C ILE A 400 -12.66 -12.93 10.66
N CYS A 401 -13.84 -13.47 10.98
CA CYS A 401 -14.17 -14.88 10.73
C CYS A 401 -14.13 -15.21 9.22
N LEU A 402 -14.76 -14.40 8.37
CA LEU A 402 -14.72 -14.57 6.91
C LEU A 402 -13.27 -14.50 6.38
N ALA A 403 -12.46 -13.57 6.91
CA ALA A 403 -11.07 -13.45 6.52
C ALA A 403 -10.20 -14.65 6.95
N PHE A 404 -10.47 -15.26 8.10
CA PHE A 404 -9.84 -16.51 8.51
C PHE A 404 -10.21 -17.67 7.57
N THR A 405 -11.48 -17.78 7.14
CA THR A 405 -11.87 -18.81 6.16
C THR A 405 -11.20 -18.61 4.80
N PHE A 406 -11.02 -17.37 4.33
CA PHE A 406 -10.23 -17.09 3.13
C PHE A 406 -8.77 -17.51 3.30
N GLY A 407 -8.10 -17.11 4.39
CA GLY A 407 -6.71 -17.51 4.67
C GLY A 407 -6.51 -19.02 4.76
N LEU A 408 -7.44 -19.73 5.38
CA LEU A 408 -7.44 -21.21 5.43
C LEU A 408 -7.62 -21.83 4.04
N SER A 409 -8.58 -21.33 3.25
CA SER A 409 -8.79 -21.81 1.87
C SER A 409 -7.56 -21.57 0.98
N ALA A 410 -6.92 -20.41 1.11
CA ALA A 410 -5.69 -20.07 0.40
C ALA A 410 -4.55 -21.04 0.78
N SER A 411 -4.37 -21.32 2.07
CA SER A 411 -3.36 -22.26 2.57
C SER A 411 -3.54 -23.69 2.02
N VAL A 412 -4.79 -24.17 1.97
CA VAL A 412 -5.10 -25.50 1.38
C VAL A 412 -4.84 -25.51 -0.13
N ILE A 413 -5.29 -24.48 -0.87
CA ILE A 413 -5.14 -24.39 -2.32
C ILE A 413 -3.66 -24.30 -2.73
N THR A 414 -2.86 -23.46 -2.07
CA THR A 414 -1.43 -23.33 -2.37
C THR A 414 -0.64 -24.59 -2.01
N ALA A 415 -0.97 -25.27 -0.91
CA ALA A 415 -0.38 -26.55 -0.56
C ALA A 415 -0.69 -27.64 -1.60
N ALA A 416 -1.92 -27.67 -2.12
CA ALA A 416 -2.35 -28.63 -3.14
C ALA A 416 -1.73 -28.36 -4.52
N LEU A 417 -1.62 -27.10 -4.95
CA LEU A 417 -1.14 -26.73 -6.29
C LEU A 417 0.40 -26.69 -6.44
N LYS A 418 1.16 -26.90 -5.36
CA LYS A 418 2.63 -26.68 -5.31
C LYS A 418 3.44 -27.35 -6.43
N SER A 419 3.02 -28.53 -6.91
CA SER A 419 3.72 -29.32 -7.93
C SER A 419 3.32 -29.00 -9.38
N VAL A 420 2.29 -28.15 -9.57
CA VAL A 420 1.72 -27.81 -10.89
C VAL A 420 1.84 -26.32 -11.17
N TRP A 421 1.63 -25.46 -10.17
CA TRP A 421 1.51 -24.00 -10.34
C TRP A 421 2.69 -23.35 -11.07
N GLY A 422 3.93 -23.72 -10.72
CA GLY A 422 5.13 -23.17 -11.37
C GLY A 422 5.23 -23.45 -12.88
N LYS A 423 4.62 -24.56 -13.34
CA LYS A 423 4.63 -24.98 -14.76
C LYS A 423 3.76 -24.10 -15.65
N LEU A 424 2.96 -23.22 -15.07
CA LEU A 424 2.24 -22.16 -15.79
C LEU A 424 3.16 -20.99 -16.19
N TYR A 425 4.39 -20.94 -15.67
CA TYR A 425 5.33 -19.83 -15.83
C TYR A 425 6.70 -20.24 -16.39
N THR A 426 7.18 -21.46 -16.11
CA THR A 426 8.50 -21.94 -16.58
C THR A 426 8.63 -23.46 -16.52
N ASP A 427 9.47 -24.01 -17.41
CA ASP A 427 9.91 -25.40 -17.38
C ASP A 427 11.24 -25.61 -16.61
N GLU A 428 11.90 -24.53 -16.15
CA GLU A 428 13.23 -24.62 -15.52
C GLU A 428 13.17 -25.33 -14.15
N PRO A 429 13.80 -26.52 -13.98
CA PRO A 429 13.62 -27.33 -12.77
C PRO A 429 14.06 -26.63 -11.47
N GLN A 430 15.07 -25.77 -11.56
CA GLN A 430 15.60 -25.02 -10.41
C GLN A 430 14.61 -23.97 -9.90
N ILE A 431 13.77 -23.40 -10.77
CA ILE A 431 12.71 -22.45 -10.38
C ILE A 431 11.51 -23.23 -9.85
N LEU A 432 11.16 -24.35 -10.51
CA LEU A 432 10.03 -25.21 -10.11
C LEU A 432 10.19 -25.79 -8.70
N ASP A 433 11.39 -26.21 -8.30
CA ASP A 433 11.67 -26.71 -6.95
C ASP A 433 11.50 -25.62 -5.86
N LEU A 434 12.00 -24.42 -6.12
CA LEU A 434 11.84 -23.26 -5.25
C LEU A 434 10.37 -22.83 -5.11
N ILE A 435 9.59 -22.88 -6.20
CA ILE A 435 8.13 -22.64 -6.16
C ILE A 435 7.42 -23.74 -5.36
N SER A 436 7.73 -25.01 -5.61
CA SER A 436 7.13 -26.17 -4.90
C SER A 436 7.38 -26.09 -3.38
N THR A 437 8.55 -25.56 -2.98
CA THR A 437 8.91 -25.31 -1.59
C THR A 437 8.25 -24.04 -1.03
N GLY A 438 8.17 -22.97 -1.81
CA GLY A 438 7.66 -21.66 -1.38
C GLY A 438 6.13 -21.55 -1.33
N LEU A 439 5.39 -22.25 -2.20
CA LEU A 439 3.93 -22.12 -2.31
C LEU A 439 3.19 -22.52 -1.00
N PRO A 440 3.55 -23.63 -0.31
CA PRO A 440 2.95 -23.96 0.98
C PRO A 440 3.31 -22.96 2.10
N LEU A 441 4.52 -22.39 2.07
CA LEU A 441 4.93 -21.37 3.03
C LEU A 441 4.15 -20.06 2.82
N LEU A 442 3.94 -19.65 1.57
CA LEU A 442 3.04 -18.56 1.21
C LEU A 442 1.61 -18.84 1.70
N GLY A 443 1.12 -20.08 1.57
CA GLY A 443 -0.17 -20.50 2.14
C GLY A 443 -0.30 -20.23 3.64
N LEU A 444 0.73 -20.59 4.42
CA LEU A 444 0.79 -20.31 5.85
C LEU A 444 0.89 -18.80 6.15
N CYS A 445 1.58 -18.02 5.31
CA CYS A 445 1.58 -16.56 5.41
C CYS A 445 0.17 -15.99 5.21
N GLU A 446 -0.58 -16.47 4.22
CA GLU A 446 -1.93 -15.98 3.90
C GLU A 446 -2.99 -16.34 4.94
N LEU A 447 -2.79 -17.44 5.69
CA LEU A 447 -3.59 -17.78 6.87
C LEU A 447 -3.52 -16.71 7.97
N ALA A 448 -2.38 -16.05 8.14
CA ALA A 448 -2.21 -14.94 9.08
C ALA A 448 -2.56 -13.56 8.45
N ASN A 449 -2.09 -13.33 7.21
CA ASN A 449 -2.27 -12.09 6.46
C ASN A 449 -3.75 -11.75 6.24
N SER A 450 -4.60 -12.75 5.99
CA SER A 450 -6.03 -12.53 5.68
C SER A 450 -6.80 -11.89 6.85
N PRO A 451 -6.89 -12.50 8.05
CA PRO A 451 -7.55 -11.88 9.20
C PRO A 451 -6.87 -10.58 9.68
N GLN A 452 -5.56 -10.46 9.54
CA GLN A 452 -4.82 -9.22 9.79
C GLN A 452 -5.27 -8.09 8.85
N THR A 453 -5.38 -8.38 7.54
CA THR A 453 -5.81 -7.42 6.53
C THR A 453 -7.23 -6.95 6.80
N ALA A 454 -8.15 -7.85 7.19
CA ALA A 454 -9.49 -7.49 7.62
C ALA A 454 -9.49 -6.62 8.89
N ALA A 455 -8.66 -6.92 9.89
CA ALA A 455 -8.50 -6.12 11.09
C ALA A 455 -7.86 -4.74 10.83
N CYS A 456 -6.99 -4.61 9.82
CA CYS A 456 -6.54 -3.30 9.31
C CYS A 456 -7.71 -2.50 8.69
N GLY A 457 -8.66 -3.18 8.05
CA GLY A 457 -9.93 -2.61 7.63
C GLY A 457 -10.76 -2.06 8.79
N VAL A 458 -10.79 -2.76 9.92
CA VAL A 458 -11.41 -2.29 11.18
C VAL A 458 -10.71 -1.03 11.72
N LEU A 459 -9.37 -1.01 11.74
CA LEU A 459 -8.63 0.20 12.14
C LEU A 459 -8.90 1.38 11.19
N THR A 460 -9.01 1.11 9.89
CA THR A 460 -9.37 2.13 8.88
C THR A 460 -10.79 2.64 9.09
N GLY A 461 -11.80 1.77 9.24
CA GLY A 461 -13.19 2.15 9.49
C GLY A 461 -13.42 2.85 10.83
N THR A 462 -12.57 2.57 11.84
CA THR A 462 -12.56 3.27 13.14
C THR A 462 -11.69 4.54 13.16
N ALA A 463 -11.12 4.96 12.02
CA ALA A 463 -10.24 6.13 11.91
C ALA A 463 -8.99 6.07 12.82
N ARG A 464 -8.30 4.91 12.85
CA ARG A 464 -7.05 4.65 13.61
C ARG A 464 -5.86 4.19 12.75
N PRO A 465 -5.58 4.77 11.56
CA PRO A 465 -4.46 4.32 10.70
C PRO A 465 -3.08 4.50 11.36
N LYS A 466 -2.93 5.38 12.36
CA LYS A 466 -1.70 5.49 13.16
C LYS A 466 -1.34 4.21 13.90
N GLU A 467 -2.33 3.47 14.39
CA GLU A 467 -2.07 2.21 15.09
C GLU A 467 -1.69 1.12 14.10
N GLY A 468 -2.37 1.04 12.95
CA GLY A 468 -2.00 0.14 11.85
C GLY A 468 -0.57 0.37 11.36
N ALA A 469 -0.19 1.63 11.10
CA ALA A 469 1.17 1.98 10.67
C ALA A 469 2.25 1.59 11.69
N ARG A 470 1.98 1.77 13.00
CA ARG A 470 2.90 1.35 14.08
C ARG A 470 3.03 -0.17 14.16
N ILE A 471 1.93 -0.90 13.98
CA ILE A 471 1.92 -2.37 13.99
C ILE A 471 2.68 -2.90 12.76
N ASN A 472 2.37 -2.41 11.55
CA ASN A 472 3.07 -2.79 10.32
C ASN A 472 4.59 -2.54 10.45
N LEU A 473 5.01 -1.36 10.91
CA LEU A 473 6.43 -1.04 11.10
C LEU A 473 7.11 -2.05 12.06
N CYS A 474 6.51 -2.29 13.23
CA CYS A 474 7.07 -3.21 14.21
C CYS A 474 7.20 -4.64 13.67
N SER A 475 6.10 -5.18 13.13
CA SER A 475 6.04 -6.59 12.73
C SER A 475 6.83 -6.90 11.47
N PHE A 476 6.82 -6.03 10.45
CA PHE A 476 7.57 -6.27 9.21
C PHE A 476 9.05 -5.93 9.32
N TYR A 477 9.42 -4.84 10.04
CA TYR A 477 10.80 -4.33 10.04
C TYR A 477 11.60 -4.62 11.32
N PHE A 478 10.98 -4.75 12.49
CA PHE A 478 11.69 -5.10 13.74
C PHE A 478 11.59 -6.59 14.09
N VAL A 479 10.65 -7.34 13.51
CA VAL A 479 10.54 -8.81 13.67
C VAL A 479 10.82 -9.53 12.36
N GLY A 480 10.00 -9.31 11.33
CA GLY A 480 10.04 -10.06 10.07
C GLY A 480 11.37 -9.99 9.33
N LEU A 481 11.86 -8.78 9.05
CA LEU A 481 13.10 -8.57 8.31
C LEU A 481 14.36 -9.10 9.04
N PRO A 482 14.55 -8.89 10.36
CA PRO A 482 15.61 -9.57 11.11
C PRO A 482 15.51 -11.10 11.06
N VAL A 483 14.33 -11.68 11.25
CA VAL A 483 14.13 -13.14 11.15
C VAL A 483 14.46 -13.64 9.75
N ALA A 484 13.99 -12.96 8.70
CA ALA A 484 14.30 -13.27 7.30
C ALA A 484 15.82 -13.33 7.06
N ILE A 485 16.55 -12.29 7.48
CA ILE A 485 18.01 -12.19 7.29
C ILE A 485 18.76 -13.27 8.10
N LEU A 486 18.38 -13.49 9.36
CA LEU A 486 19.02 -14.47 10.23
C LEU A 486 18.83 -15.90 9.72
N LEU A 487 17.60 -16.32 9.44
CA LEU A 487 17.29 -17.67 8.94
C LEU A 487 17.98 -17.93 7.60
N THR A 488 17.92 -16.96 6.68
CA THR A 488 18.46 -17.07 5.33
C THR A 488 19.98 -17.17 5.32
N PHE A 489 20.68 -16.20 5.94
CA PHE A 489 22.12 -16.01 5.76
C PHE A 489 22.98 -16.51 6.93
N LYS A 490 22.48 -16.44 8.19
CA LYS A 490 23.24 -16.91 9.37
C LYS A 490 22.96 -18.39 9.65
N CYS A 491 21.70 -18.80 9.69
CA CYS A 491 21.30 -20.21 9.83
C CYS A 491 21.45 -21.01 8.53
N LYS A 492 21.72 -20.33 7.40
CA LYS A 492 21.96 -20.92 6.06
C LYS A 492 20.79 -21.75 5.51
N ILE A 493 19.56 -21.48 5.95
CA ILE A 493 18.34 -22.11 5.43
C ILE A 493 18.11 -21.69 3.97
N GLY A 494 18.65 -20.54 3.54
CA GLY A 494 18.52 -20.05 2.17
C GLY A 494 17.10 -19.58 1.87
N PHE A 495 16.60 -19.87 0.66
CA PHE A 495 15.33 -19.35 0.14
C PHE A 495 14.12 -19.49 1.09
N PRO A 496 13.85 -20.64 1.75
CA PRO A 496 12.75 -20.75 2.72
C PRO A 496 12.89 -19.82 3.93
N GLY A 497 14.11 -19.40 4.29
CA GLY A 497 14.37 -18.48 5.40
C GLY A 497 13.73 -17.10 5.21
N LEU A 498 13.63 -16.61 3.97
CA LEU A 498 12.97 -15.35 3.64
C LEU A 498 11.45 -15.46 3.85
N TRP A 499 10.84 -16.55 3.39
CA TRP A 499 9.41 -16.83 3.54
C TRP A 499 9.01 -17.13 5.00
N LEU A 500 9.90 -17.76 5.78
CA LEU A 500 9.72 -17.90 7.22
C LEU A 500 9.81 -16.55 7.96
N GLY A 501 10.60 -15.60 7.45
CA GLY A 501 10.60 -14.20 7.91
C GLY A 501 9.29 -13.47 7.60
N LEU A 502 8.69 -13.68 6.42
CA LEU A 502 7.33 -13.20 6.12
C LEU A 502 6.30 -13.81 7.08
N LEU A 503 6.36 -15.12 7.30
CA LEU A 503 5.45 -15.80 8.22
C LEU A 503 5.55 -15.23 9.65
N ALA A 504 6.77 -14.97 10.14
CA ALA A 504 7.00 -14.30 11.42
C ALA A 504 6.43 -12.88 11.46
N ALA A 505 6.55 -12.11 10.37
CA ALA A 505 5.95 -10.78 10.24
C ALA A 505 4.42 -10.83 10.35
N GLN A 506 3.77 -11.69 9.54
CA GLN A 506 2.31 -11.80 9.47
C GLN A 506 1.73 -12.33 10.79
N ILE A 507 2.35 -13.32 11.45
CA ILE A 507 1.90 -13.81 12.76
C ILE A 507 2.04 -12.71 13.83
N CYS A 508 3.17 -11.98 13.86
CA CYS A 508 3.37 -10.87 14.79
C CYS A 508 2.32 -9.76 14.58
N CYS A 509 2.10 -9.38 13.31
CA CYS A 509 1.17 -8.33 12.93
C CYS A 509 -0.28 -8.72 13.26
N LEU A 510 -0.70 -9.94 12.92
CA LEU A 510 -2.01 -10.48 13.30
C LEU A 510 -2.26 -10.40 14.81
N CYS A 511 -1.34 -10.89 15.64
CA CYS A 511 -1.49 -10.89 17.09
C CYS A 511 -1.66 -9.46 17.64
N MET A 512 -0.84 -8.51 17.17
CA MET A 512 -0.92 -7.10 17.56
C MET A 512 -2.21 -6.42 17.07
N MET A 513 -2.66 -6.76 15.85
CA MET A 513 -3.89 -6.22 15.25
C MET A 513 -5.14 -6.73 15.98
N LEU A 514 -5.20 -8.03 16.29
CA LEU A 514 -6.29 -8.63 17.07
C LEU A 514 -6.32 -8.11 18.51
N TYR A 515 -5.17 -7.92 19.16
CA TYR A 515 -5.10 -7.27 20.47
C TYR A 515 -5.66 -5.84 20.42
N THR A 516 -5.28 -5.05 19.40
CA THR A 516 -5.78 -3.67 19.24
C THR A 516 -7.27 -3.62 18.92
N VAL A 517 -7.79 -4.57 18.13
CA VAL A 517 -9.23 -4.67 17.83
C VAL A 517 -10.04 -5.11 19.07
N THR A 518 -9.63 -6.16 19.77
CA THR A 518 -10.33 -6.66 20.98
C THR A 518 -10.31 -5.68 22.17
N ARG A 519 -9.33 -4.77 22.22
CA ARG A 519 -9.27 -3.66 23.18
C ARG A 519 -10.05 -2.41 22.74
N THR A 520 -10.82 -2.46 21.65
CA THR A 520 -11.60 -1.32 21.15
C THR A 520 -12.86 -1.08 21.98
N ASP A 521 -12.94 0.09 22.61
CA ASP A 521 -14.21 0.63 23.10
C ASP A 521 -15.03 1.15 21.91
N TRP A 522 -16.11 0.44 21.57
CA TRP A 522 -17.00 0.77 20.46
C TRP A 522 -17.86 2.00 20.73
N ARG A 523 -18.27 2.25 21.99
CA ARG A 523 -19.08 3.42 22.37
C ARG A 523 -18.23 4.70 22.22
N TYR A 524 -16.99 4.68 22.71
CA TYR A 524 -16.03 5.76 22.49
C TYR A 524 -15.69 5.97 20.99
N GLN A 525 -15.61 4.90 20.21
CA GLN A 525 -15.37 4.98 18.76
C GLN A 525 -16.52 5.68 18.01
N ALA A 526 -17.77 5.50 18.45
CA ALA A 526 -18.93 6.18 17.86
C ALA A 526 -18.91 7.70 18.17
N ILE A 527 -18.60 8.08 19.41
CA ILE A 527 -18.45 9.49 19.81
C ILE A 527 -17.36 10.18 18.96
N ARG A 528 -16.18 9.54 18.80
CA ARG A 528 -15.11 10.12 17.98
C ARG A 528 -15.44 10.18 16.48
N ALA A 529 -16.36 9.37 15.99
CA ALA A 529 -16.85 9.46 14.60
C ALA A 529 -17.75 10.68 14.37
N GLU A 530 -18.56 11.05 15.37
CA GLU A 530 -19.28 12.32 15.37
C GLU A 530 -18.31 13.53 15.43
N GLU A 531 -17.33 13.51 16.34
CA GLU A 531 -16.31 14.56 16.44
C GLU A 531 -15.54 14.75 15.11
N LEU A 532 -15.09 13.64 14.50
CA LEU A 532 -14.30 13.68 13.25
C LEU A 532 -15.10 14.28 12.09
N THR A 533 -16.38 13.95 11.99
CA THR A 533 -17.23 14.43 10.89
C THR A 533 -17.73 15.86 11.12
N ALA A 534 -17.94 16.29 12.37
CA ALA A 534 -18.21 17.68 12.70
C ALA A 534 -17.00 18.58 12.38
N ALA A 535 -15.78 18.16 12.74
CA ALA A 535 -14.53 18.88 12.49
C ALA A 535 -14.15 19.06 11.00
N VAL A 536 -14.94 18.50 10.07
CA VAL A 536 -14.82 18.72 8.62
C VAL A 536 -16.04 19.45 8.04
N GLY A 537 -17.18 19.47 8.75
CA GLY A 537 -18.44 20.07 8.27
C GLY A 537 -18.55 21.58 8.51
N ASP A 538 -18.18 22.03 9.72
CA ASP A 538 -18.32 23.42 10.17
C ASP A 538 -17.10 24.25 9.75
N ASN A 539 -17.23 25.43 9.13
CA ASN A 539 -17.90 26.65 9.63
C ASN A 539 -19.44 26.65 9.79
N ALA A 540 -19.92 26.30 10.98
CA ALA A 540 -21.15 26.82 11.57
C ALA A 540 -20.99 26.91 13.11
N VAL A 541 -21.59 27.96 13.70
CA VAL A 541 -21.92 28.16 15.13
C VAL A 541 -20.97 27.58 16.22
N LEU A 542 -20.00 28.40 16.63
CA LEU A 542 -19.63 28.66 18.03
C LEU A 542 -19.54 27.49 19.05
N VAL A 543 -18.51 26.64 18.96
CA VAL A 543 -17.92 26.03 20.18
C VAL A 543 -16.78 26.93 20.68
N LYS A 544 -17.14 28.10 21.21
CA LYS A 544 -16.20 29.14 21.68
C LYS A 544 -15.66 28.84 23.09
N ASN A 545 -15.06 27.67 23.30
CA ASN A 545 -14.40 27.33 24.56
C ASN A 545 -12.87 27.36 24.41
N LYS A 546 -12.22 28.29 25.11
CA LYS A 546 -10.77 28.57 24.97
C LYS A 546 -9.92 27.37 25.42
N ARG A 547 -8.91 27.03 24.62
CA ARG A 547 -7.56 26.70 25.13
C ARG A 547 -6.49 27.37 24.23
N PRO A 548 -5.29 27.71 24.76
CA PRO A 548 -4.37 28.62 24.07
C PRO A 548 -3.76 28.08 22.77
N SER A 549 -3.29 29.01 21.94
CA SER A 549 -2.69 28.75 20.62
C SER A 549 -1.34 28.03 20.70
N MET A 550 -1.35 26.69 20.63
CA MET A 550 -0.15 25.85 20.64
C MET A 550 0.55 25.79 19.26
N ILE A 551 0.74 26.95 18.62
CA ILE A 551 1.34 27.09 17.27
C ILE A 551 2.78 26.54 17.25
N HIS A 552 3.54 26.73 18.33
CA HIS A 552 4.90 26.20 18.47
C HIS A 552 4.99 24.66 18.41
N MET A 553 3.93 23.92 18.79
CA MET A 553 3.94 22.45 18.64
C MET A 553 3.57 21.98 17.23
N GLN A 554 2.99 22.84 16.37
CA GLN A 554 2.67 22.46 14.99
C GLN A 554 3.92 22.41 14.10
N LEU A 555 4.85 23.36 14.29
CA LEU A 555 6.20 23.26 13.73
C LEU A 555 6.97 22.09 14.35
N ALA A 556 6.85 21.86 15.66
CA ALA A 556 7.47 20.70 16.30
C ALA A 556 6.98 19.37 15.70
N VAL A 557 5.69 19.20 15.40
CA VAL A 557 5.18 17.98 14.75
C VAL A 557 5.68 17.83 13.30
N PHE A 558 5.84 18.94 12.56
CA PHE A 558 6.42 18.91 11.22
C PHE A 558 7.91 18.49 11.25
N PHE A 559 8.68 19.01 12.21
CA PHE A 559 10.08 18.61 12.41
C PHE A 559 10.23 17.23 13.06
N LEU A 560 9.31 16.79 13.93
CA LEU A 560 9.30 15.43 14.50
C LEU A 560 9.01 14.38 13.43
N GLY A 561 8.10 14.64 12.48
CA GLY A 561 7.93 13.77 11.31
C GLY A 561 9.20 13.67 10.46
N ILE A 562 9.99 14.75 10.39
CA ILE A 562 11.33 14.73 9.76
C ILE A 562 12.35 14.00 10.64
N GLN A 563 12.24 14.04 11.97
CA GLN A 563 13.11 13.29 12.88
C GLN A 563 12.79 11.78 12.90
N ASP A 564 11.54 11.37 12.76
CA ASP A 564 11.15 9.97 12.55
C ASP A 564 11.69 9.45 11.21
N ILE A 565 11.51 10.23 10.13
CA ILE A 565 12.12 9.91 8.81
C ILE A 565 13.64 9.88 8.91
N ARG A 566 14.26 10.81 9.64
CA ARG A 566 15.71 10.84 9.84
C ARG A 566 16.18 9.67 10.69
N MET A 567 15.45 9.24 11.71
CA MET A 567 15.75 8.03 12.48
C MET A 567 15.66 6.77 11.60
N VAL A 568 14.71 6.72 10.66
CA VAL A 568 14.64 5.64 9.66
C VAL A 568 15.82 5.69 8.68
N ILE A 569 16.21 6.88 8.20
CA ILE A 569 17.40 7.05 7.35
C ILE A 569 18.69 6.69 8.10
N ASP A 570 18.86 7.20 9.32
CA ASP A 570 20.02 6.97 10.17
C ASP A 570 20.13 5.48 10.55
N ALA A 571 19.01 4.80 10.81
CA ALA A 571 18.96 3.34 11.00
C ALA A 571 19.33 2.55 9.73
N LEU A 572 18.82 2.96 8.55
CA LEU A 572 19.16 2.32 7.27
C LEU A 572 20.63 2.55 6.91
N THR A 573 21.20 3.73 7.18
CA THR A 573 22.64 3.98 7.02
C THR A 573 23.48 3.23 8.05
N HIS A 574 23.01 3.07 9.29
CA HIS A 574 23.73 2.26 10.28
C HIS A 574 23.74 0.77 9.91
N ILE A 575 22.65 0.24 9.35
CA ILE A 575 22.63 -1.09 8.72
C ILE A 575 23.66 -1.16 7.57
N GLY A 576 23.76 -0.10 6.76
CA GLY A 576 24.81 0.05 5.74
C GLY A 576 26.24 0.11 6.28
N THR A 577 26.47 0.57 7.52
CA THR A 577 27.82 0.61 8.14
C THR A 577 28.29 -0.70 8.75
N PHE A 578 27.47 -1.76 8.78
CA PHE A 578 27.87 -3.08 9.33
C PHE A 578 28.73 -3.92 8.37
N THR A 579 29.73 -3.27 7.75
CA THR A 579 30.73 -3.89 6.86
C THR A 579 32.10 -3.96 7.55
N SER A 580 32.74 -5.14 7.51
CA SER A 580 34.04 -5.47 8.15
C SER A 580 33.96 -5.77 9.66
N PRO A 581 34.78 -6.69 10.24
CA PRO A 581 35.92 -7.41 9.65
C PRO A 581 35.76 -8.95 9.59
N TRP A 582 34.61 -9.47 9.15
CA TRP A 582 34.40 -10.93 9.01
C TRP A 582 33.83 -11.35 7.64
N MET A 583 34.58 -11.04 6.58
CA MET A 583 34.49 -11.74 5.29
C MET A 583 35.87 -12.32 4.95
N PRO A 584 35.99 -13.61 4.58
CA PRO A 584 37.19 -14.10 3.92
C PRO A 584 37.35 -13.37 2.59
N VAL A 585 38.51 -12.73 2.38
CA VAL A 585 38.83 -12.10 1.09
C VAL A 585 38.90 -13.19 0.03
N VAL A 586 37.93 -13.20 -0.90
CA VAL A 586 37.99 -14.05 -2.09
C VAL A 586 39.16 -13.57 -2.94
N ARG A 587 40.26 -14.33 -2.88
CA ARG A 587 41.54 -13.92 -3.40
C ARG A 587 41.53 -13.91 -4.93
N ARG A 588 41.76 -12.75 -5.55
CA ARG A 588 42.08 -12.65 -6.98
C ARG A 588 43.55 -13.04 -7.19
N GLU A 589 43.81 -14.33 -7.36
CA GLU A 589 45.05 -14.83 -7.96
C GLU A 589 44.73 -15.48 -9.31
N ASN A 590 45.72 -15.53 -10.20
CA ASN A 590 45.65 -16.08 -11.57
C ASN A 590 44.78 -15.29 -12.58
N TRP A 591 45.31 -14.15 -13.04
CA TRP A 591 45.32 -13.85 -14.48
C TRP A 591 46.75 -13.43 -14.88
N PRO A 592 47.28 -13.80 -16.07
CA PRO A 592 48.71 -13.62 -16.36
C PRO A 592 49.12 -12.16 -16.58
N SER A 593 50.31 -11.81 -16.10
CA SER A 593 50.94 -10.50 -16.29
C SER A 593 51.28 -10.25 -17.77
N PHE A 594 50.94 -9.06 -18.28
CA PHE A 594 51.62 -8.46 -19.43
C PHE A 594 52.41 -7.23 -18.97
N VAL A 595 53.48 -6.90 -19.69
CA VAL A 595 54.68 -6.23 -19.15
C VAL A 595 54.82 -4.78 -19.61
N ASP A 596 55.21 -3.90 -18.67
CA ASP A 596 55.67 -2.54 -18.97
C ASP A 596 56.90 -2.53 -19.88
N ILE A 597 56.86 -1.74 -20.96
CA ILE A 597 58.05 -1.41 -21.76
C ILE A 597 58.11 0.10 -21.99
N GLY A 598 59.13 0.75 -21.44
CA GLY A 598 59.23 2.22 -21.41
C GLY A 598 60.59 2.78 -21.00
N ALA A 599 61.70 2.19 -21.46
CA ALA A 599 63.06 2.73 -21.30
C ALA A 599 63.98 2.31 -22.48
N PRO A 600 65.09 3.03 -22.78
CA PRO A 600 65.64 3.07 -24.14
C PRO A 600 66.87 2.17 -24.39
N VAL A 601 67.12 1.87 -25.66
CA VAL A 601 68.34 1.22 -26.17
C VAL A 601 68.94 2.07 -27.31
N ARG A 602 70.27 2.08 -27.44
CA ARG A 602 71.02 2.83 -28.48
C ARG A 602 71.09 2.08 -29.81
N PRO A 603 71.30 2.77 -30.95
CA PRO A 603 71.31 2.14 -32.28
C PRO A 603 72.62 1.40 -32.58
N ASN A 604 72.57 0.54 -33.60
CA ASN A 604 73.70 0.24 -34.48
C ASN A 604 73.21 -0.06 -35.91
N ALA A 605 74.10 -0.03 -36.89
CA ALA A 605 73.83 -0.32 -38.30
C ALA A 605 73.51 -1.83 -38.50
N ASP A 606 72.79 -2.28 -39.53
CA ASP A 606 73.07 -2.09 -40.97
C ASP A 606 71.83 -1.79 -41.81
N GLY A 607 72.04 -1.40 -43.07
CA GLY A 607 70.98 -0.99 -43.99
C GLY A 607 70.80 -1.93 -45.19
N GLN A 608 69.60 -1.90 -45.77
CA GLN A 608 69.42 -1.99 -47.22
C GLN A 608 68.15 -1.25 -47.64
N GLU A 609 68.19 -0.66 -48.84
CA GLU A 609 67.07 0.06 -49.44
C GLU A 609 66.06 -0.91 -50.06
N GLN A 610 64.78 -0.53 -50.08
CA GLN A 610 63.98 -0.69 -51.30
C GLN A 610 62.84 0.34 -51.36
N THR A 611 62.53 0.79 -52.58
CA THR A 611 61.76 1.99 -52.87
C THR A 611 60.48 1.67 -53.64
N VAL A 612 59.31 2.07 -53.11
CA VAL A 612 58.05 2.16 -53.90
C VAL A 612 57.23 3.38 -53.45
N VAL A 613 56.92 4.24 -54.42
CA VAL A 613 56.20 5.54 -54.41
C VAL A 613 55.69 5.73 -55.87
N PRO A 614 54.59 6.45 -56.22
CA PRO A 614 53.74 7.37 -55.44
C PRO A 614 52.21 7.13 -55.51
N ASN A 615 51.44 7.84 -54.68
CA ASN A 615 50.44 8.88 -55.05
C ASN A 615 49.78 9.40 -53.75
N ALA A 616 49.85 10.69 -53.40
CA ALA A 616 49.15 11.85 -53.98
C ALA A 616 47.64 11.85 -53.63
N GLU A 617 47.01 12.88 -53.04
CA GLU A 617 47.38 14.31 -52.91
C GLU A 617 47.10 14.92 -51.50
N GLN A 618 47.85 15.99 -51.17
CA GLN A 618 47.43 17.35 -50.72
C GLN A 618 45.96 17.60 -50.26
N ASN A 619 45.56 18.57 -49.41
CA ASN A 619 46.18 19.59 -48.52
C ASN A 619 45.00 20.21 -47.67
N THR A 620 45.11 21.03 -46.59
CA THR A 620 46.23 21.63 -45.83
C THR A 620 45.81 21.94 -44.36
N VAL A 621 46.75 21.81 -43.41
CA VAL A 621 47.20 22.80 -42.39
C VAL A 621 46.36 24.10 -42.23
N ILE A 622 45.96 24.54 -41.02
CA ILE A 622 46.65 25.49 -40.08
C ILE A 622 45.89 25.42 -38.72
N ARG A 623 46.46 24.98 -37.57
CA ARG A 623 47.31 25.69 -36.57
C ARG A 623 46.71 27.03 -36.05
N HIS A 624 46.74 27.47 -34.79
CA HIS A 624 47.12 26.99 -33.45
C HIS A 624 46.27 27.83 -32.42
N THR A 625 46.52 28.12 -31.12
CA THR A 625 47.70 28.03 -30.22
C THR A 625 47.31 28.05 -28.73
N LYS A 626 47.75 27.03 -27.98
CA LYS A 626 48.27 27.01 -26.58
C LYS A 626 47.65 27.83 -25.40
N ASN A 627 47.48 27.07 -24.30
CA ASN A 627 48.09 27.25 -22.95
C ASN A 627 47.26 27.70 -21.71
N ASN A 628 47.39 26.84 -20.69
CA ASN A 628 47.56 27.09 -19.24
C ASN A 628 46.39 27.52 -18.35
N SER A 629 46.01 26.59 -17.44
CA SER A 629 46.21 26.66 -15.97
C SER A 629 45.87 27.97 -15.23
N LEU A 630 45.20 27.98 -14.06
CA LEU A 630 45.45 27.11 -12.89
C LEU A 630 44.34 27.25 -11.80
N LEU A 631 44.27 26.26 -10.90
CA LEU A 631 43.86 26.35 -9.47
C LEU A 631 42.37 26.47 -9.06
N CYS A 632 42.12 25.99 -7.84
CA CYS A 632 40.83 25.80 -7.18
C CYS A 632 40.26 27.07 -6.53
N LEU A 633 38.94 27.09 -6.29
CA LEU A 633 38.34 27.33 -4.96
C LEU A 633 36.80 27.14 -4.97
N MET A 634 36.26 26.49 -3.93
CA MET A 634 34.86 26.67 -3.51
C MET A 634 34.83 27.74 -2.40
N PRO A 635 33.74 28.50 -2.25
CA PRO A 635 32.90 28.25 -1.07
C PRO A 635 31.38 28.48 -1.24
N LYS A 636 30.62 27.68 -0.48
CA LYS A 636 29.43 28.00 0.35
C LYS A 636 28.42 29.10 -0.13
N ASN A 637 27.16 28.67 -0.24
CA ASN A 637 25.90 29.44 -0.03
C ASN A 637 25.99 30.43 1.17
N PRO A 638 25.25 31.58 1.17
CA PRO A 638 23.78 31.53 1.30
C PRO A 638 22.91 32.63 0.63
N ILE A 639 21.62 32.29 0.44
CA ILE A 639 20.36 33.08 0.51
C ILE A 639 20.54 34.60 0.83
N SER A 640 20.09 35.57 0.02
CA SER A 640 18.71 36.11 0.06
C SER A 640 18.41 37.29 -0.92
N LEU A 641 17.12 37.42 -1.30
CA LEU A 641 16.32 38.63 -1.63
C LEU A 641 16.58 39.60 -2.83
N MET A 642 15.44 40.16 -3.29
CA MET A 642 15.17 41.49 -3.91
C MET A 642 15.51 41.83 -5.39
N CYS A 643 14.46 41.73 -6.22
CA CYS A 643 13.84 42.79 -7.05
C CYS A 643 14.63 44.00 -7.63
N LEU A 644 14.40 44.23 -8.94
CA LEU A 644 14.50 45.51 -9.70
C LEU A 644 15.93 46.09 -9.88
N THR A 645 16.27 46.88 -10.91
CA THR A 645 15.43 47.73 -11.78
C THR A 645 16.05 47.98 -13.18
N LEU A 646 15.24 47.98 -14.25
CA LEU A 646 15.44 48.68 -15.56
C LEU A 646 16.71 48.29 -16.40
N VAL A 647 16.91 48.69 -17.67
CA VAL A 647 16.42 49.79 -18.53
C VAL A 647 16.20 49.33 -19.99
N ASN A 648 15.07 49.75 -20.62
CA ASN A 648 14.77 50.01 -22.05
C ASN A 648 15.35 49.13 -23.21
N ASN A 649 14.64 48.92 -24.33
CA ASN A 649 14.06 49.99 -25.15
C ASN A 649 12.93 49.62 -26.13
N ASN A 650 12.12 50.64 -26.46
CA ASN A 650 11.31 50.85 -27.68
C ASN A 650 10.12 49.95 -28.05
N SER A 651 8.94 50.45 -27.64
CA SER A 651 7.82 50.88 -28.51
C SER A 651 7.03 49.87 -29.37
N SER A 652 5.81 49.58 -28.91
CA SER A 652 4.61 49.36 -29.76
C SER A 652 4.19 50.66 -30.48
N PRO A 653 3.29 50.68 -31.50
CA PRO A 653 1.86 50.45 -31.24
C PRO A 653 0.95 49.85 -32.37
N LEU A 654 -0.22 49.38 -31.93
CA LEU A 654 -1.55 49.38 -32.61
C LEU A 654 -1.81 48.63 -33.94
N CYS A 655 -2.75 47.67 -33.82
CA CYS A 655 -3.90 47.39 -34.70
C CYS A 655 -3.72 47.19 -36.23
N LYS A 656 -4.00 45.96 -36.68
CA LYS A 656 -5.10 45.69 -37.65
C LYS A 656 -5.55 44.22 -37.70
N SER A 657 -6.87 44.03 -37.54
CA SER A 657 -7.67 42.92 -38.09
C SER A 657 -7.87 43.22 -39.60
N PRO A 658 -8.04 42.24 -40.54
CA PRO A 658 -9.17 41.30 -40.51
C PRO A 658 -8.98 39.91 -41.19
N ASN A 659 -10.13 39.23 -41.33
CA ASN A 659 -10.46 38.12 -42.23
C ASN A 659 -10.17 36.67 -41.81
N ARG A 660 -11.27 35.99 -41.42
CA ARG A 660 -11.48 34.56 -41.65
C ARG A 660 -11.78 34.32 -43.14
N ASN A 661 -11.17 33.29 -43.73
CA ASN A 661 -11.78 32.36 -44.71
C ASN A 661 -10.96 31.06 -44.61
N LYS A 662 -11.52 29.93 -44.17
CA LYS A 662 -12.27 28.96 -45.00
C LYS A 662 -11.48 28.49 -46.23
N ILE A 663 -10.72 27.40 -46.10
CA ILE A 663 -10.96 26.07 -46.73
C ILE A 663 -9.79 25.12 -46.36
N MET A 664 -10.02 23.81 -46.47
CA MET A 664 -9.11 22.66 -46.25
C MET A 664 -7.92 22.61 -47.25
N PRO A 665 -6.90 21.74 -47.05
CA PRO A 665 -6.77 20.66 -46.05
C PRO A 665 -5.98 21.02 -44.80
#